data_AF-A0A544ZPP8-F1
#
_entry.id   AF-A0A544ZPP8-F1
#
_cell.length_a   1.000
_cell.length_b   1.000
_cell.length_c   1.000
_cell.angle_alpha   90.00
_cell.angle_beta   90.00
_cell.angle_gamma   90.00
#
_symmetry.space_group_name_H-M   'P 1'
#
loop_
_entity.id
_entity.type
_entity.pdbx_description
1 polymer ?
#
loop_
_entity_poly.entity_id
_entity_poly.type
_entity_poly.pdbx_seq_one_letter_code
_entity_poly.pdbx_strand_id
1 'polypeptide(L)'
;MLAHARNTGEQVTSAPAAVWWNDTVWLAYRAVNGRAVLRSVDVLGDGSQKRHEAAFACGETAALAAPDDRLHLITGTAGGTYEHRSTLDGVGFSAVRPLPISDGFIGPSAFTAYSGGLAVLWAENIGGQAHLLTSADDGSTWEDALLPFSVQPEPAICADPVSGGLLVAYGDRAGGEGSFTIALVDPEGPFVVRRITAPTPGACARAAICATNYHNHPGLHVAAQERSRFGNGEWRARSGLNALTEIGEPEDFGGASDGLSLVFDGTHAWVAWKDYLGGDLSVGPYATTFDLPLDLHAKLGTPCDPAGCPPDPRLVCAATDVVEWQIVPPIIHNARRGDLILTPGDGVGLIGALLGRLRPPQTYDHMGIMIGDHTLIRHATMAHDRLQRRNPGRFMTGEFFGERAPADGFRPDALTYGWPGTITQSVEDAFFTGFNTLGPTGRPFNRQGDFFAHNPGVGPLPRPAADAPRSEWEAWMKQQLFADPEYPSDSYPIHNLPNLPAYVRDTGQTIEGIVLKPPPELEARDPHIRQVLHRVAAAAETIDGHYRFYAYTSSGIALDSKLFGPAATDPIWEGRPPGAAWAAGTRPVVCSSFVWAAIQLANAAAPGQRIELEGSATEDPEELLASPSVDGLYRYLSDEREHAGQALHELLVERVRKEVYQAVQELKYEERLPIDLTTIGITGLLGVLAGPAAAAIALLGLTPENIANLKLLFEDMPDDVATQMCNTFAKDRADETDERLWESPGEGLAVSPDDIRLFWDPPTSTTRERVWHGLYGRAERLLLTPSRPEPRRVHQWDRSRGPALVTGTVRYRDIEIEGATVRFGCETTMTRKADRHTGYALAVSAGRYEAFASAYWPDTNQQLTGRVLVEVEAGDQPGPIDILLEDPPEWRRLLSCTGRIDTVRRVLVGEDDWAHATVNAQATLTWAPETWGPPPDNAFVTTWSTAFIGDHAQRFNVRVDMSVTLRADLSLEVTVRSMLCENYFDTSKPPAGDQIVTTHALEPFTVAPGGGSDVKFDHVSGNFPPDRGHVEFTIRNLTAPA
;
A
#
# COMPACT_ATOMS: atom_id res chain seq x y z
N MET A 1 26.53 -30.53 -3.27
CA MET A 1 26.56 -29.60 -4.42
C MET A 1 26.25 -30.33 -5.73
N LEU A 2 27.07 -31.29 -6.19
CA LEU A 2 26.88 -31.94 -7.51
C LEU A 2 25.77 -33.02 -7.62
N ALA A 3 24.95 -33.26 -6.59
CA ALA A 3 23.95 -34.33 -6.62
C ALA A 3 22.85 -34.14 -7.68
N HIS A 4 22.66 -32.90 -8.14
CA HIS A 4 21.68 -32.54 -9.19
C HIS A 4 22.33 -32.32 -10.56
N ALA A 5 23.66 -32.47 -10.66
CA ALA A 5 24.36 -32.41 -11.93
C ALA A 5 24.06 -33.69 -12.73
N ARG A 6 23.68 -33.53 -13.99
CA ARG A 6 23.50 -34.65 -14.91
C ARG A 6 24.79 -34.86 -15.69
N ASN A 7 25.49 -35.96 -15.39
CA ASN A 7 26.58 -36.45 -16.24
C ASN A 7 25.97 -37.02 -17.52
N THR A 8 26.46 -36.55 -18.67
CA THR A 8 25.99 -36.99 -19.99
C THR A 8 26.54 -38.35 -20.42
N GLY A 9 27.52 -38.89 -19.67
CA GLY A 9 28.28 -40.10 -19.97
C GLY A 9 29.22 -39.96 -21.16
N GLU A 10 29.44 -38.74 -21.68
CA GLU A 10 30.29 -38.49 -22.85
C GLU A 10 31.58 -37.79 -22.43
N GLN A 11 32.71 -38.36 -22.86
CA GLN A 11 34.00 -37.72 -22.77
C GLN A 11 34.18 -36.71 -23.89
N VAL A 12 34.62 -35.50 -23.56
CA VAL A 12 34.80 -34.40 -24.49
C VAL A 12 36.22 -33.86 -24.41
N THR A 13 36.71 -33.29 -25.52
CA THR A 13 38.08 -32.76 -25.60
C THR A 13 38.13 -31.24 -25.45
N SER A 14 37.06 -30.54 -25.81
CA SER A 14 36.93 -29.08 -25.68
C SER A 14 36.02 -28.69 -24.51
N ALA A 15 36.10 -27.41 -24.11
CA ALA A 15 35.05 -26.80 -23.30
C ALA A 15 33.69 -26.85 -24.06
N PRO A 16 32.57 -27.04 -23.36
CA PRO A 16 31.25 -26.98 -23.98
C PRO A 16 30.83 -25.52 -24.18
N ALA A 17 30.16 -25.22 -25.29
CA ALA A 17 29.30 -24.05 -25.41
C ALA A 17 27.85 -24.47 -25.13
N ALA A 18 27.10 -23.63 -24.41
CA ALA A 18 25.71 -23.92 -24.06
C ALA A 18 24.76 -22.78 -24.46
N VAL A 19 23.56 -23.13 -24.91
CA VAL A 19 22.46 -22.17 -25.16
C VAL A 19 21.11 -22.81 -24.84
N TRP A 20 20.14 -22.00 -24.42
CA TRP A 20 18.77 -22.45 -24.22
C TRP A 20 18.02 -22.37 -25.53
N TRP A 21 17.36 -23.45 -25.93
CA TRP A 21 16.56 -23.48 -27.15
C TRP A 21 15.53 -24.61 -27.10
N ASN A 22 14.28 -24.31 -27.48
CA ASN A 22 13.14 -25.24 -27.44
C ASN A 22 13.03 -26.01 -26.11
N ASP A 23 12.94 -25.27 -25.01
CA ASP A 23 12.76 -25.77 -23.64
C ASP A 23 13.84 -26.75 -23.14
N THR A 24 15.04 -26.71 -23.75
CA THR A 24 16.15 -27.59 -23.39
C THR A 24 17.49 -26.86 -23.44
N VAL A 25 18.48 -27.37 -22.69
CA VAL A 25 19.86 -26.88 -22.79
C VAL A 25 20.55 -27.60 -23.94
N TRP A 26 20.99 -26.84 -24.93
CA TRP A 26 21.77 -27.33 -26.06
C TRP A 26 23.25 -27.08 -25.83
N LEU A 27 24.05 -28.14 -26.05
CA LEU A 27 25.48 -28.16 -25.86
C LEU A 27 26.17 -28.39 -27.20
N ALA A 28 27.25 -27.65 -27.49
CA ALA A 28 28.17 -27.91 -28.58
C ALA A 28 29.58 -28.17 -28.06
N TYR A 29 30.23 -29.21 -28.57
CA TYR A 29 31.58 -29.60 -28.16
C TYR A 29 32.26 -30.47 -29.21
N ARG A 30 33.58 -30.64 -29.05
CA ARG A 30 34.41 -31.56 -29.82
C ARG A 30 34.49 -32.91 -29.12
N ALA A 31 33.88 -33.92 -29.72
CA ALA A 31 34.00 -35.30 -29.27
C ALA A 31 35.45 -35.82 -29.43
N VAL A 32 35.78 -36.92 -28.74
CA VAL A 32 37.13 -37.55 -28.80
C VAL A 32 37.55 -37.94 -30.22
N ASN A 33 36.57 -38.23 -31.10
CA ASN A 33 36.82 -38.53 -32.52
C ASN A 33 37.09 -37.28 -33.39
N GLY A 34 37.10 -36.08 -32.80
CA GLY A 34 37.36 -34.81 -33.47
C GLY A 34 36.17 -34.20 -34.23
N ARG A 35 34.96 -34.73 -34.08
CA ARG A 35 33.74 -34.17 -34.72
C ARG A 35 32.98 -33.24 -33.81
N ALA A 36 32.23 -32.32 -34.41
CA ALA A 36 31.25 -31.51 -33.70
C ALA A 36 30.09 -32.39 -33.25
N VAL A 37 29.65 -32.22 -32.01
CA VAL A 37 28.43 -32.84 -31.50
C VAL A 37 27.53 -31.75 -30.94
N LEU A 38 26.25 -31.80 -31.31
CA LEU A 38 25.18 -31.11 -30.60
C LEU A 38 24.46 -32.08 -29.69
N ARG A 39 24.18 -31.66 -28.46
CA ARG A 39 23.39 -32.46 -27.52
C ARG A 39 22.33 -31.58 -26.88
N SER A 40 21.07 -32.01 -26.93
CA SER A 40 20.02 -31.41 -26.13
C SER A 40 19.89 -32.17 -24.81
N VAL A 41 19.78 -31.44 -23.72
CA VAL A 41 19.54 -31.96 -22.38
C VAL A 41 18.25 -31.34 -21.90
N ASP A 42 17.22 -32.17 -21.72
CA ASP A 42 16.05 -31.75 -20.97
C ASP A 42 16.49 -31.59 -19.51
N VAL A 43 16.48 -30.37 -19.00
CA VAL A 43 16.89 -30.05 -17.62
C VAL A 43 15.69 -29.76 -16.71
N LEU A 44 14.50 -29.57 -17.28
CA LEU A 44 13.26 -29.32 -16.53
C LEU A 44 12.45 -30.59 -16.32
N GLY A 45 12.51 -31.54 -17.27
CA GLY A 45 11.80 -32.82 -17.22
C GLY A 45 12.67 -34.00 -16.79
N ASP A 46 12.44 -35.14 -17.45
CA ASP A 46 12.93 -36.47 -17.02
C ASP A 46 14.44 -36.67 -17.17
N GLY A 47 15.14 -35.71 -17.80
CA GLY A 47 16.56 -35.83 -18.09
C GLY A 47 16.88 -36.64 -19.33
N SER A 48 15.90 -36.79 -20.21
CA SER A 48 16.12 -37.26 -21.56
C SER A 48 17.18 -36.41 -22.26
N GLN A 49 18.04 -37.08 -23.00
CA GLN A 49 19.14 -36.47 -23.73
C GLN A 49 19.07 -36.95 -25.17
N LYS A 50 19.19 -36.03 -26.13
CA LYS A 50 19.30 -36.37 -27.55
C LYS A 50 20.66 -35.94 -28.06
N ARG A 51 21.40 -36.89 -28.62
CA ARG A 51 22.72 -36.68 -29.20
C ARG A 51 22.60 -36.60 -30.71
N HIS A 52 23.08 -35.49 -31.27
CA HIS A 52 23.12 -35.22 -32.69
C HIS A 52 24.58 -35.03 -33.11
N GLU A 53 25.18 -36.06 -33.69
CA GLU A 53 26.54 -35.96 -34.21
C GLU A 53 26.52 -35.25 -35.57
N ALA A 54 27.20 -34.11 -35.65
CA ALA A 54 27.30 -33.37 -36.90
C ALA A 54 28.19 -34.13 -37.89
N ALA A 55 27.85 -34.02 -39.18
CA ALA A 55 28.59 -34.69 -40.24
C ALA A 55 30.00 -34.10 -40.47
N PHE A 56 30.35 -32.98 -39.82
CA PHE A 56 31.58 -32.21 -40.04
C PHE A 56 32.56 -32.27 -38.86
N ALA A 57 33.84 -32.03 -39.16
CA ALA A 57 34.91 -31.97 -38.16
C ALA A 57 34.81 -30.67 -37.36
N CYS A 58 35.26 -30.71 -36.10
CA CYS A 58 35.36 -29.55 -35.23
C CYS A 58 36.81 -29.37 -34.79
N GLY A 59 37.31 -28.14 -34.89
CA GLY A 59 38.50 -27.68 -34.20
C GLY A 59 38.29 -27.62 -32.70
N GLU A 60 39.20 -26.96 -31.98
CA GLU A 60 39.18 -26.93 -30.51
C GLU A 60 38.06 -26.07 -29.93
N THR A 61 37.44 -25.20 -30.74
CA THR A 61 36.40 -24.27 -30.29
C THR A 61 35.08 -24.50 -31.01
N ALA A 62 34.00 -24.40 -30.23
CA ALA A 62 32.63 -24.33 -30.69
C ALA A 62 31.91 -23.22 -29.89
N ALA A 63 30.97 -22.52 -30.53
CA ALA A 63 30.14 -21.52 -29.88
C ALA A 63 28.69 -21.64 -30.37
N LEU A 64 27.71 -21.40 -29.50
CA LEU A 64 26.28 -21.54 -29.76
C LEU A 64 25.51 -20.26 -29.43
N ALA A 65 24.50 -19.95 -30.24
CA ALA A 65 23.49 -18.95 -29.96
C ALA A 65 22.15 -19.41 -30.54
N ALA A 66 21.03 -18.93 -29.99
CA ALA A 66 19.70 -19.32 -30.43
C ALA A 66 18.75 -18.11 -30.43
N PRO A 67 18.80 -17.23 -31.45
CA PRO A 67 17.72 -16.30 -31.70
C PRO A 67 16.47 -17.04 -32.16
N ASP A 68 15.32 -16.69 -31.59
CA ASP A 68 14.00 -17.14 -32.05
C ASP A 68 13.88 -18.66 -32.23
N ASP A 69 13.60 -19.13 -33.44
CA ASP A 69 13.30 -20.53 -33.79
C ASP A 69 14.51 -21.32 -34.32
N ARG A 70 15.72 -20.75 -34.27
CA ARG A 70 16.93 -21.36 -34.87
C ARG A 70 18.10 -21.45 -33.91
N LEU A 71 18.84 -22.54 -34.05
CA LEU A 71 20.13 -22.73 -33.39
C LEU A 71 21.26 -22.37 -34.37
N HIS A 72 22.16 -21.50 -33.94
CA HIS A 72 23.33 -21.07 -34.69
C HIS A 72 24.58 -21.65 -34.03
N LEU A 73 25.47 -22.18 -34.87
CA LEU A 73 26.69 -22.86 -34.44
C LEU A 73 27.88 -22.27 -35.18
N ILE A 74 28.92 -21.94 -34.43
CA ILE A 74 30.22 -21.57 -34.97
C ILE A 74 31.24 -22.63 -34.54
N THR A 75 32.02 -23.13 -35.49
CA THR A 75 33.08 -24.12 -35.23
C THR A 75 34.39 -23.69 -35.86
N GLY A 76 35.49 -23.93 -35.15
CA GLY A 76 36.82 -23.88 -35.77
C GLY A 76 37.03 -25.04 -36.75
N THR A 77 37.81 -24.80 -37.79
CA THR A 77 38.30 -25.82 -38.72
C THR A 77 39.71 -26.25 -38.34
N ALA A 78 40.17 -27.41 -38.85
CA ALA A 78 41.55 -27.85 -38.65
C ALA A 78 42.59 -26.88 -39.25
N GLY A 79 42.19 -26.01 -40.18
CA GLY A 79 43.04 -25.00 -40.81
C GLY A 79 43.08 -23.66 -40.08
N GLY A 80 42.46 -23.54 -38.90
CA GLY A 80 42.43 -22.29 -38.13
C GLY A 80 41.43 -21.24 -38.64
N THR A 81 40.60 -21.59 -39.63
CA THR A 81 39.46 -20.74 -40.07
C THR A 81 38.19 -21.10 -39.31
N TYR A 82 37.20 -20.21 -39.29
CA TYR A 82 35.94 -20.41 -38.56
C TYR A 82 34.75 -20.43 -39.51
N GLU A 83 33.81 -21.32 -39.24
CA GLU A 83 32.61 -21.53 -40.05
C GLU A 83 31.36 -21.34 -39.19
N HIS A 84 30.38 -20.64 -39.74
CA HIS A 84 29.03 -20.47 -39.23
C HIS A 84 28.03 -21.37 -39.96
N ARG A 85 27.11 -21.95 -39.20
CA ARG A 85 25.96 -22.74 -39.68
C ARG A 85 24.75 -22.46 -38.79
N SER A 86 23.55 -22.68 -39.31
CA SER A 86 22.31 -22.66 -38.53
C SER A 86 21.46 -23.90 -38.78
N THR A 87 20.57 -24.22 -37.84
CA THR A 87 19.65 -25.37 -37.91
C THR A 87 18.32 -25.02 -37.25
N LEU A 88 17.23 -25.59 -37.78
CA LEU A 88 15.87 -25.45 -37.24
C LEU A 88 15.49 -26.60 -36.30
N ASP A 89 16.23 -27.71 -36.33
CA ASP A 89 15.88 -28.96 -35.65
C ASP A 89 17.07 -29.59 -34.90
N GLY A 90 18.25 -28.97 -34.95
CA GLY A 90 19.49 -29.52 -34.36
C GLY A 90 20.15 -30.61 -35.21
N VAL A 91 19.60 -30.95 -36.38
CA VAL A 91 20.05 -32.06 -37.24
C VAL A 91 20.43 -31.57 -38.63
N GLY A 92 19.54 -30.86 -39.30
CA GLY A 92 19.74 -30.30 -40.64
C GLY A 92 20.40 -28.94 -40.55
N PHE A 93 21.67 -28.85 -40.97
CA PHE A 93 22.42 -27.60 -40.98
C PHE A 93 22.38 -26.90 -42.34
N SER A 94 22.42 -25.57 -42.31
CA SER A 94 22.63 -24.71 -43.45
C SER A 94 23.98 -24.99 -44.14
N ALA A 95 24.13 -24.44 -45.35
CA ALA A 95 25.44 -24.37 -46.01
C ALA A 95 26.44 -23.61 -45.12
N VAL A 96 27.72 -23.98 -45.26
CA VAL A 96 28.85 -23.33 -44.57
C VAL A 96 28.94 -21.87 -44.97
N ARG A 97 29.09 -21.00 -43.97
CA ARG A 97 29.44 -19.60 -44.17
C ARG A 97 30.77 -19.31 -43.44
N PRO A 98 31.87 -18.97 -44.15
CA PRO A 98 33.13 -18.65 -43.49
C PRO A 98 33.01 -17.31 -42.75
N LEU A 99 33.58 -17.24 -41.55
CA LEU A 99 33.67 -16.00 -40.78
C LEU A 99 34.95 -15.23 -41.13
N PRO A 100 34.93 -13.88 -41.12
CA PRO A 100 36.09 -13.05 -41.45
C PRO A 100 37.10 -12.96 -40.29
N ILE A 101 37.38 -14.08 -39.61
CA ILE A 101 38.35 -14.17 -38.52
C ILE A 101 39.66 -14.73 -39.10
N SER A 102 40.72 -13.93 -39.11
CA SER A 102 41.95 -14.23 -39.84
C SER A 102 43.11 -14.78 -39.00
N ASP A 103 42.94 -15.01 -37.69
CA ASP A 103 44.05 -15.35 -36.80
C ASP A 103 43.92 -16.72 -36.10
N GLY A 104 45.01 -17.48 -36.11
CA GLY A 104 45.00 -18.94 -35.96
C GLY A 104 45.18 -19.50 -34.55
N PHE A 105 45.17 -18.69 -33.49
CA PHE A 105 45.52 -19.16 -32.14
C PHE A 105 44.39 -19.18 -31.11
N ILE A 106 43.36 -18.33 -31.21
CA ILE A 106 42.21 -18.34 -30.29
C ILE A 106 40.98 -18.01 -31.09
N GLY A 107 40.07 -18.97 -31.21
CA GLY A 107 38.85 -18.79 -31.99
C GLY A 107 37.80 -17.88 -31.36
N PRO A 108 36.58 -17.87 -31.93
CA PRO A 108 35.45 -17.20 -31.32
C PRO A 108 35.32 -17.75 -29.91
N SER A 109 35.41 -16.81 -28.96
CA SER A 109 35.51 -17.12 -27.54
C SER A 109 34.13 -17.21 -26.91
N ALA A 110 33.17 -16.45 -27.45
CA ALA A 110 31.77 -16.56 -27.08
C ALA A 110 30.84 -16.06 -28.21
N PHE A 111 29.59 -16.52 -28.18
CA PHE A 111 28.57 -16.23 -29.19
C PHE A 111 27.22 -16.05 -28.51
N THR A 112 26.46 -15.02 -28.90
CA THR A 112 25.14 -14.77 -28.33
C THR A 112 24.19 -14.15 -29.36
N ALA A 113 22.91 -14.21 -29.07
CA ALA A 113 21.86 -13.51 -29.79
C ALA A 113 21.36 -12.36 -28.92
N TYR A 114 21.08 -11.21 -29.53
CA TYR A 114 20.61 -10.00 -28.85
C TYR A 114 19.56 -9.30 -29.71
N SER A 115 19.00 -8.19 -29.21
CA SER A 115 17.91 -7.45 -29.88
C SER A 115 18.25 -6.99 -31.30
N GLY A 116 19.53 -6.74 -31.60
CA GLY A 116 20.04 -6.35 -32.92
C GLY A 116 20.58 -7.50 -33.78
N GLY A 117 20.33 -8.77 -33.40
CA GLY A 117 20.71 -9.95 -34.18
C GLY A 117 21.73 -10.86 -33.47
N LEU A 118 22.85 -11.14 -34.14
CA LEU A 118 23.89 -12.06 -33.66
C LEU A 118 25.18 -11.32 -33.32
N ALA A 119 25.88 -11.75 -32.26
CA ALA A 119 27.13 -11.15 -31.82
C ALA A 119 28.17 -12.21 -31.40
N VAL A 120 29.38 -12.11 -31.95
CA VAL A 120 30.52 -12.99 -31.68
C VAL A 120 31.66 -12.18 -31.11
N LEU A 121 32.16 -12.61 -29.96
CA LEU A 121 33.32 -12.01 -29.31
C LEU A 121 34.57 -12.86 -29.60
N TRP A 122 35.63 -12.22 -30.09
CA TRP A 122 36.91 -12.88 -30.31
C TRP A 122 38.09 -11.94 -29.98
N ALA A 123 39.31 -12.46 -29.92
CA ALA A 123 40.50 -11.68 -29.59
C ALA A 123 41.71 -12.06 -30.46
N GLU A 124 42.56 -11.08 -30.79
CA GLU A 124 43.78 -11.28 -31.57
C GLU A 124 44.86 -12.00 -30.73
N ASN A 125 45.16 -13.28 -30.98
CA ASN A 125 46.20 -14.04 -30.25
C ASN A 125 45.99 -14.11 -28.71
N ILE A 126 46.88 -14.83 -28.01
CA ILE A 126 46.89 -14.90 -26.54
C ILE A 126 47.20 -13.51 -25.97
N GLY A 127 46.16 -12.80 -25.51
CA GLY A 127 46.30 -11.50 -24.86
C GLY A 127 46.14 -10.27 -25.77
N GLY A 128 45.60 -10.36 -27.00
CA GLY A 128 45.47 -9.18 -27.86
C GLY A 128 44.14 -8.44 -27.76
N GLN A 129 43.88 -7.60 -28.76
CA GLN A 129 42.73 -6.71 -28.79
C GLN A 129 41.44 -7.52 -28.96
N ALA A 130 40.37 -7.15 -28.24
CA ALA A 130 39.07 -7.77 -28.43
C ALA A 130 38.33 -7.17 -29.62
N HIS A 131 37.58 -8.02 -30.31
CA HIS A 131 36.77 -7.69 -31.48
C HIS A 131 35.35 -8.19 -31.27
N LEU A 132 34.38 -7.40 -31.74
CA LEU A 132 32.97 -7.74 -31.76
C LEU A 132 32.51 -7.86 -33.22
N LEU A 133 32.24 -9.09 -33.64
CA LEU A 133 31.61 -9.40 -34.91
C LEU A 133 30.08 -9.40 -34.72
N THR A 134 29.37 -8.52 -35.41
CA THR A 134 27.91 -8.44 -35.35
C THR A 134 27.27 -8.79 -36.69
N SER A 135 26.06 -9.31 -36.64
CA SER A 135 25.25 -9.64 -37.80
C SER A 135 23.82 -9.23 -37.51
N ALA A 136 23.31 -8.23 -38.24
CA ALA A 136 21.93 -7.78 -38.14
C ALA A 136 20.91 -8.76 -38.76
N ASP A 137 21.39 -9.75 -39.50
CA ASP A 137 20.61 -10.82 -40.12
C ASP A 137 20.94 -12.20 -39.49
N ASP A 138 20.51 -13.29 -40.14
CA ASP A 138 20.67 -14.67 -39.66
C ASP A 138 22.12 -15.22 -39.68
N GLY A 139 23.13 -14.34 -39.69
CA GLY A 139 24.55 -14.66 -39.84
C GLY A 139 24.97 -14.70 -41.31
N SER A 140 24.27 -13.97 -42.16
CA SER A 140 24.49 -13.89 -43.61
C SER A 140 25.55 -12.83 -43.93
N THR A 141 25.57 -11.74 -43.18
CA THR A 141 26.57 -10.67 -43.26
C THR A 141 27.14 -10.37 -41.88
N TRP A 142 28.46 -10.15 -41.81
CA TRP A 142 29.16 -9.90 -40.56
C TRP A 142 29.97 -8.61 -40.65
N GLU A 143 29.82 -7.75 -39.65
CA GLU A 143 30.59 -6.52 -39.46
C GLU A 143 31.51 -6.68 -38.26
N ASP A 144 32.81 -6.39 -38.44
CA ASP A 144 33.81 -6.50 -37.38
C ASP A 144 34.13 -5.14 -36.77
N ALA A 145 34.07 -5.04 -35.46
CA ALA A 145 34.35 -3.82 -34.71
C ALA A 145 35.42 -4.06 -33.63
N LEU A 146 36.36 -3.12 -33.53
CA LEU A 146 37.42 -3.17 -32.53
C LEU A 146 36.91 -2.65 -31.17
N LEU A 147 37.01 -3.46 -30.12
CA LEU A 147 36.67 -3.04 -28.76
C LEU A 147 37.85 -2.32 -28.12
N PRO A 148 37.65 -1.38 -27.17
CA PRO A 148 38.71 -0.52 -26.63
C PRO A 148 39.58 -1.18 -25.55
N PHE A 149 39.57 -2.52 -25.45
CA PHE A 149 40.30 -3.27 -24.42
C PHE A 149 40.95 -4.53 -25.00
N SER A 150 42.05 -4.94 -24.37
CA SER A 150 42.73 -6.21 -24.65
C SER A 150 42.40 -7.22 -23.57
N VAL A 151 42.24 -8.48 -23.97
CA VAL A 151 41.70 -9.53 -23.08
C VAL A 151 42.64 -10.73 -23.04
N GLN A 152 42.66 -11.42 -21.90
CA GLN A 152 43.16 -12.80 -21.80
C GLN A 152 42.31 -13.75 -22.68
N PRO A 153 42.81 -14.95 -23.01
CA PRO A 153 42.05 -15.95 -23.76
C PRO A 153 40.64 -16.19 -23.21
N GLU A 154 39.71 -16.55 -24.10
CA GLU A 154 38.35 -17.00 -23.75
C GLU A 154 37.50 -16.00 -22.92
N PRO A 155 37.30 -14.75 -23.40
CA PRO A 155 36.27 -13.88 -22.84
C PRO A 155 34.86 -14.42 -23.13
N ALA A 156 33.88 -13.99 -22.33
CA ALA A 156 32.48 -14.39 -22.46
C ALA A 156 31.59 -13.22 -22.86
N ILE A 157 30.50 -13.51 -23.57
CA ILE A 157 29.47 -12.53 -23.98
C ILE A 157 28.07 -13.09 -23.75
N CYS A 158 27.15 -12.25 -23.31
CA CYS A 158 25.71 -12.55 -23.30
C CYS A 158 24.90 -11.28 -23.60
N ALA A 159 23.65 -11.43 -24.03
CA ALA A 159 22.74 -10.30 -24.14
C ALA A 159 22.24 -9.85 -22.76
N ASP A 160 22.09 -8.53 -22.58
CA ASP A 160 21.40 -7.98 -21.43
C ASP A 160 19.88 -7.95 -21.70
N PRO A 161 19.06 -8.71 -20.94
CA PRO A 161 17.61 -8.72 -21.14
C PRO A 161 16.94 -7.38 -20.82
N VAL A 162 17.62 -6.46 -20.11
CA VAL A 162 17.06 -5.17 -19.71
C VAL A 162 17.34 -4.06 -20.72
N SER A 163 18.61 -3.83 -21.07
CA SER A 163 18.98 -2.76 -22.01
C SER A 163 18.91 -3.18 -23.48
N GLY A 164 18.87 -4.49 -23.77
CA GLY A 164 19.00 -5.01 -25.13
C GLY A 164 20.43 -4.98 -25.69
N GLY A 165 21.41 -4.48 -24.92
CA GLY A 165 22.84 -4.44 -25.26
C GLY A 165 23.58 -5.76 -24.97
N LEU A 166 24.92 -5.70 -24.96
CA LEU A 166 25.79 -6.88 -24.79
C LEU A 166 26.66 -6.75 -23.53
N LEU A 167 26.64 -7.76 -22.68
CA LEU A 167 27.51 -7.86 -21.51
C LEU A 167 28.73 -8.73 -21.85
N VAL A 168 29.92 -8.21 -21.57
CA VAL A 168 31.19 -8.87 -21.87
C VAL A 168 31.99 -9.07 -20.58
N ALA A 169 32.40 -10.30 -20.28
CA ALA A 169 33.25 -10.64 -19.13
C ALA A 169 34.63 -11.15 -19.58
N TYR A 170 35.70 -10.61 -19.01
CA TYR A 170 37.07 -10.93 -19.45
C TYR A 170 38.12 -10.67 -18.37
N GLY A 171 39.28 -11.33 -18.49
CA GLY A 171 40.49 -10.95 -17.76
C GLY A 171 41.31 -9.94 -18.55
N ASP A 172 41.81 -8.88 -17.91
CA ASP A 172 42.72 -7.91 -18.55
C ASP A 172 44.04 -8.59 -18.96
N ARG A 173 44.56 -8.23 -20.13
CA ARG A 173 45.87 -8.67 -20.63
C ARG A 173 46.99 -8.47 -19.60
N ALA A 174 46.97 -7.37 -18.86
CA ALA A 174 47.98 -7.09 -17.83
C ALA A 174 48.02 -8.18 -16.74
N GLY A 175 46.90 -8.88 -16.53
CA GLY A 175 46.73 -9.88 -15.49
C GLY A 175 46.87 -9.27 -14.09
N GLY A 176 47.05 -10.13 -13.09
CA GLY A 176 47.21 -9.73 -11.69
C GLY A 176 45.90 -9.69 -10.90
N GLU A 177 46.02 -9.29 -9.65
CA GLU A 177 44.90 -9.18 -8.72
C GLU A 177 43.92 -8.11 -9.21
N GLY A 178 42.63 -8.45 -9.30
CA GLY A 178 41.61 -7.54 -9.84
C GLY A 178 41.67 -7.35 -11.36
N SER A 179 42.13 -8.34 -12.12
CA SER A 179 42.13 -8.27 -13.59
C SER A 179 40.80 -8.65 -14.24
N PHE A 180 39.83 -9.18 -13.49
CA PHE A 180 38.54 -9.58 -14.04
C PHE A 180 37.59 -8.38 -14.18
N THR A 181 37.12 -8.13 -15.40
CA THR A 181 36.29 -6.99 -15.76
C THR A 181 35.00 -7.45 -16.45
N ILE A 182 33.92 -6.75 -16.15
CA ILE A 182 32.64 -6.85 -16.87
C ILE A 182 32.33 -5.49 -17.49
N ALA A 183 31.97 -5.50 -18.77
CA ALA A 183 31.63 -4.29 -19.52
C ALA A 183 30.26 -4.44 -20.20
N LEU A 184 29.46 -3.38 -20.18
CA LEU A 184 28.28 -3.24 -21.03
C LEU A 184 28.69 -2.55 -22.33
N VAL A 185 28.50 -3.26 -23.43
CA VAL A 185 28.84 -2.86 -24.79
C VAL A 185 27.54 -2.58 -25.55
N ASP A 186 27.45 -1.37 -26.10
CA ASP A 186 26.42 -0.99 -27.05
C ASP A 186 26.97 -1.20 -28.47
N PRO A 187 26.42 -2.16 -29.25
CA PRO A 187 26.90 -2.44 -30.60
C PRO A 187 26.57 -1.32 -31.60
N GLU A 188 25.58 -0.46 -31.33
CA GLU A 188 25.18 0.65 -32.21
C GLU A 188 25.72 2.01 -31.75
N GLY A 189 26.25 2.09 -30.53
CA GLY A 189 26.72 3.31 -29.86
C GLY A 189 28.22 3.32 -29.52
N PRO A 190 28.68 4.18 -28.57
CA PRO A 190 30.04 4.10 -28.06
C PRO A 190 30.25 2.78 -27.30
N PHE A 191 31.22 1.97 -27.77
CA PHE A 191 31.43 0.56 -27.40
C PHE A 191 31.53 0.21 -25.90
N VAL A 192 31.75 1.15 -24.98
CA VAL A 192 31.72 0.83 -23.53
C VAL A 192 30.88 1.87 -22.80
N VAL A 193 29.68 1.46 -22.40
CA VAL A 193 28.74 2.32 -21.69
C VAL A 193 29.09 2.35 -20.20
N ARG A 194 29.44 1.20 -19.61
CA ARG A 194 29.84 1.04 -18.20
C ARG A 194 30.78 -0.16 -18.02
N ARG A 195 31.63 -0.11 -16.98
CA ARG A 195 32.50 -1.23 -16.58
C ARG A 195 32.63 -1.34 -15.06
N ILE A 196 32.83 -2.56 -14.57
CA ILE A 196 33.16 -2.86 -13.18
C ILE A 196 34.26 -3.93 -13.15
N THR A 197 35.20 -3.77 -12.23
CA THR A 197 36.33 -4.68 -12.06
C THR A 197 36.18 -5.38 -10.71
N ALA A 198 36.18 -6.71 -10.72
CA ALA A 198 36.04 -7.50 -9.50
C ALA A 198 37.42 -7.93 -8.98
N PRO A 199 37.67 -7.85 -7.66
CA PRO A 199 38.94 -8.27 -7.08
C PRO A 199 39.07 -9.80 -7.15
N THR A 200 39.95 -10.30 -8.03
CA THR A 200 40.30 -11.73 -8.12
C THR A 200 41.67 -11.99 -7.48
N PRO A 201 41.86 -13.02 -6.63
CA PRO A 201 43.16 -13.40 -6.06
C PRO A 201 44.28 -13.67 -7.08
N GLY A 202 43.92 -13.97 -8.33
CA GLY A 202 44.85 -14.22 -9.42
C GLY A 202 44.36 -13.66 -10.76
N ALA A 203 45.14 -13.91 -11.83
CA ALA A 203 44.76 -13.53 -13.18
C ALA A 203 43.57 -14.38 -13.68
N CYS A 204 42.51 -13.74 -14.18
CA CYS A 204 41.42 -14.44 -14.85
C CYS A 204 41.91 -14.99 -16.20
N ALA A 205 41.80 -16.30 -16.39
CA ALA A 205 42.26 -16.98 -17.60
C ALA A 205 41.12 -17.35 -18.57
N ARG A 206 39.89 -17.49 -18.05
CA ARG A 206 38.67 -17.82 -18.79
C ARG A 206 37.49 -17.17 -18.09
N ALA A 207 36.45 -16.81 -18.83
CA ALA A 207 35.21 -16.29 -18.28
C ALA A 207 33.98 -17.05 -18.81
N ALA A 208 32.89 -16.98 -18.07
CA ALA A 208 31.55 -17.33 -18.50
C ALA A 208 30.58 -16.29 -17.93
N ILE A 209 29.54 -15.94 -18.66
CA ILE A 209 28.57 -14.92 -18.24
C ILE A 209 27.18 -15.29 -18.74
N CYS A 210 26.16 -15.09 -17.91
CA CYS A 210 24.78 -15.03 -18.33
C CYS A 210 24.05 -13.95 -17.51
N ALA A 211 23.04 -13.34 -18.12
CA ALA A 211 22.17 -12.39 -17.46
C ALA A 211 20.78 -13.02 -17.32
N THR A 212 20.18 -12.83 -16.16
CA THR A 212 18.87 -13.33 -15.79
C THR A 212 17.94 -12.19 -15.45
N ASN A 213 16.64 -12.45 -15.49
CA ASN A 213 15.61 -11.57 -14.96
C ASN A 213 14.71 -12.36 -14.00
N TYR A 214 15.33 -13.08 -13.07
CA TYR A 214 14.62 -13.92 -12.12
C TYR A 214 14.00 -13.04 -11.02
N HIS A 215 12.73 -13.27 -10.68
CA HIS A 215 11.96 -12.44 -9.73
C HIS A 215 11.87 -10.94 -10.09
N ASN A 216 11.90 -10.56 -11.37
CA ASN A 216 12.04 -9.16 -11.82
C ASN A 216 13.28 -8.44 -11.25
N HIS A 217 14.27 -9.20 -10.76
CA HIS A 217 15.57 -8.70 -10.36
C HIS A 217 16.56 -9.05 -11.48
N PRO A 218 17.10 -8.04 -12.19
CA PRO A 218 18.13 -8.27 -13.18
C PRO A 218 19.36 -8.87 -12.50
N GLY A 219 19.57 -10.17 -12.68
CA GLY A 219 20.63 -10.93 -12.03
C GLY A 219 21.75 -11.24 -13.01
N LEU A 220 22.95 -10.79 -12.71
CA LEU A 220 24.14 -11.05 -13.51
C LEU A 220 24.91 -12.19 -12.87
N HIS A 221 25.09 -13.31 -13.57
CA HIS A 221 25.94 -14.40 -13.12
C HIS A 221 27.18 -14.50 -13.99
N VAL A 222 28.31 -14.60 -13.32
CA VAL A 222 29.61 -14.52 -13.97
C VAL A 222 30.52 -15.50 -13.29
N ALA A 223 31.24 -16.32 -14.07
CA ALA A 223 32.25 -17.21 -13.55
C ALA A 223 33.59 -16.89 -14.20
N ALA A 224 34.64 -16.86 -13.39
CA ALA A 224 36.01 -16.64 -13.84
C ALA A 224 36.88 -17.82 -13.39
N GLN A 225 37.67 -18.37 -14.30
CA GLN A 225 38.72 -19.31 -13.94
C GLN A 225 39.95 -18.52 -13.50
N GLU A 226 40.28 -18.57 -12.21
CA GLU A 226 41.44 -17.87 -11.66
C GLU A 226 42.69 -18.73 -11.79
N ARG A 227 43.79 -18.22 -12.34
CA ARG A 227 45.02 -19.00 -12.51
C ARG A 227 45.64 -19.33 -11.15
N SER A 228 45.85 -20.62 -10.87
CA SER A 228 46.64 -21.05 -9.71
C SER A 228 48.14 -21.03 -10.04
N ARG A 229 49.01 -21.07 -9.02
CA ARG A 229 50.47 -21.21 -9.22
C ARG A 229 50.86 -22.49 -9.97
N PHE A 230 49.96 -23.47 -10.08
CA PHE A 230 50.25 -24.80 -10.64
C PHE A 230 49.53 -25.10 -11.98
N GLY A 231 48.84 -24.13 -12.59
CA GLY A 231 48.15 -24.33 -13.88
C GLY A 231 46.68 -23.90 -13.86
N ASN A 232 45.81 -24.69 -14.49
CA ASN A 232 44.35 -24.49 -14.48
C ASN A 232 43.90 -24.31 -13.03
N GLY A 233 43.36 -23.14 -12.69
CA GLY A 233 42.89 -22.90 -11.33
C GLY A 233 41.38 -22.99 -11.21
N GLU A 234 40.90 -22.61 -10.03
CA GLU A 234 39.53 -22.81 -9.60
C GLU A 234 38.59 -21.79 -10.26
N TRP A 235 37.39 -22.25 -10.60
CA TRP A 235 36.33 -21.35 -11.03
C TRP A 235 35.74 -20.66 -9.81
N ARG A 236 35.68 -19.33 -9.87
CA ARG A 236 34.96 -18.52 -8.91
C ARG A 236 33.86 -17.78 -9.64
N ALA A 237 32.63 -17.98 -9.20
CA ALA A 237 31.51 -17.22 -9.70
C ALA A 237 31.19 -16.03 -8.82
N ARG A 238 30.37 -15.14 -9.35
CA ARG A 238 29.86 -13.95 -8.68
C ARG A 238 28.49 -13.66 -9.25
N SER A 239 27.59 -13.26 -8.36
CA SER A 239 26.28 -12.76 -8.72
C SER A 239 26.23 -11.24 -8.47
N GLY A 240 25.54 -10.49 -9.33
CA GLY A 240 25.42 -9.04 -9.21
C GLY A 240 24.18 -8.49 -9.91
N LEU A 241 24.05 -7.17 -9.96
CA LEU A 241 22.98 -6.51 -10.71
C LEU A 241 23.43 -6.21 -12.14
N ASN A 242 22.55 -6.42 -13.13
CA ASN A 242 22.86 -6.14 -14.55
C ASN A 242 23.24 -4.66 -14.81
N ALA A 243 22.86 -3.75 -13.90
CA ALA A 243 23.24 -2.33 -13.96
C ALA A 243 24.75 -2.07 -13.78
N LEU A 244 25.54 -3.10 -13.45
CA LEU A 244 26.98 -3.05 -13.18
C LEU A 244 27.38 -2.07 -12.06
N THR A 245 26.52 -1.90 -11.06
CA THR A 245 26.79 -1.05 -9.89
C THR A 245 27.62 -1.78 -8.83
N GLU A 246 27.45 -3.10 -8.73
CA GLU A 246 28.11 -3.96 -7.76
C GLU A 246 28.20 -5.39 -8.30
N ILE A 247 29.28 -6.10 -7.94
CA ILE A 247 29.45 -7.54 -8.15
C ILE A 247 29.69 -8.14 -6.78
N GLY A 248 28.99 -9.23 -6.45
CA GLY A 248 29.10 -9.91 -5.17
C GLY A 248 30.48 -10.55 -4.91
N GLU A 249 30.59 -11.08 -3.69
CA GLU A 249 31.75 -11.85 -3.24
C GLU A 249 31.94 -13.12 -4.08
N PRO A 250 33.17 -13.67 -4.14
CA PRO A 250 33.44 -14.89 -4.88
C PRO A 250 32.65 -16.10 -4.34
N GLU A 251 32.18 -16.93 -5.26
CA GLU A 251 31.42 -18.15 -5.04
C GLU A 251 32.24 -19.33 -5.54
N ASP A 252 32.58 -20.26 -4.65
CA ASP A 252 33.42 -21.39 -5.03
C ASP A 252 32.65 -22.41 -5.87
N PHE A 253 33.25 -22.84 -6.98
CA PHE A 253 32.73 -23.92 -7.80
C PHE A 253 32.96 -25.27 -7.11
N GLY A 254 31.92 -26.09 -6.96
CA GLY A 254 31.98 -27.34 -6.20
C GLY A 254 32.76 -28.50 -6.84
N GLY A 255 33.55 -28.25 -7.89
CA GLY A 255 34.29 -29.27 -8.65
C GLY A 255 35.56 -28.74 -9.31
N ALA A 256 36.22 -29.59 -10.10
CA ALA A 256 37.31 -29.17 -10.98
C ALA A 256 36.84 -29.25 -12.43
N SER A 257 37.00 -28.19 -13.22
CA SER A 257 36.57 -28.19 -14.62
C SER A 257 37.62 -27.60 -15.57
N ASP A 258 37.67 -28.17 -16.78
CA ASP A 258 38.48 -27.70 -17.89
C ASP A 258 37.59 -27.01 -18.94
N GLY A 259 36.91 -25.94 -18.51
CA GLY A 259 35.97 -25.17 -19.31
C GLY A 259 34.54 -25.22 -18.76
N LEU A 260 33.87 -24.07 -18.82
CA LEU A 260 32.53 -23.86 -18.26
C LEU A 260 31.77 -22.87 -19.15
N SER A 261 30.48 -23.13 -19.37
CA SER A 261 29.54 -22.22 -20.01
C SER A 261 28.38 -21.96 -19.07
N LEU A 262 27.94 -20.71 -19.01
CA LEU A 262 26.70 -20.31 -18.36
C LEU A 262 25.63 -20.11 -19.43
N VAL A 263 24.40 -20.50 -19.13
CA VAL A 263 23.25 -20.33 -20.02
C VAL A 263 22.03 -19.93 -19.22
N PHE A 264 21.13 -19.19 -19.85
CA PHE A 264 19.90 -18.69 -19.25
C PHE A 264 18.70 -19.14 -20.07
N ASP A 265 17.64 -19.59 -19.40
CA ASP A 265 16.41 -20.06 -20.06
C ASP A 265 15.27 -19.04 -20.11
N GLY A 266 15.52 -17.80 -19.67
CA GLY A 266 14.47 -16.79 -19.46
C GLY A 266 14.10 -16.63 -17.99
N THR A 267 14.37 -17.64 -17.17
CA THR A 267 14.10 -17.67 -15.73
C THR A 267 15.28 -18.16 -14.89
N HIS A 268 16.11 -19.06 -15.39
CA HIS A 268 17.08 -19.81 -14.59
C HIS A 268 18.46 -19.81 -15.25
N ALA A 269 19.50 -19.71 -14.41
CA ALA A 269 20.88 -19.89 -14.84
C ALA A 269 21.31 -21.35 -14.69
N TRP A 270 21.91 -21.89 -15.75
CA TRP A 270 22.46 -23.23 -15.81
C TRP A 270 23.95 -23.19 -16.11
N VAL A 271 24.64 -24.24 -15.69
CA VAL A 271 26.08 -24.42 -15.84
C VAL A 271 26.32 -25.70 -16.62
N ALA A 272 27.06 -25.59 -17.72
CA ALA A 272 27.60 -26.74 -18.43
C ALA A 272 29.12 -26.74 -18.31
N TRP A 273 29.73 -27.87 -17.97
CA TRP A 273 31.18 -27.94 -17.81
C TRP A 273 31.75 -29.30 -18.20
N LYS A 274 33.04 -29.30 -18.51
CA LYS A 274 33.86 -30.50 -18.70
C LYS A 274 34.61 -30.80 -17.41
N ASP A 275 34.42 -31.97 -16.83
CA ASP A 275 35.17 -32.41 -15.66
C ASP A 275 36.67 -32.51 -15.96
N TYR A 276 37.50 -31.95 -15.08
CA TYR A 276 38.96 -31.91 -15.24
C TYR A 276 39.61 -33.30 -15.22
N LEU A 277 39.12 -34.22 -14.37
CA LEU A 277 39.75 -35.54 -14.19
C LEU A 277 39.19 -36.60 -15.15
N GLY A 278 37.88 -36.58 -15.40
CA GLY A 278 37.20 -37.57 -16.25
C GLY A 278 37.04 -37.16 -17.71
N GLY A 279 37.07 -35.86 -18.01
CA GLY A 279 36.68 -35.32 -19.31
C GLY A 279 35.17 -35.42 -19.58
N ASP A 280 34.37 -35.83 -18.60
CA ASP A 280 32.94 -36.02 -18.72
C ASP A 280 32.22 -34.66 -18.82
N LEU A 281 31.27 -34.57 -19.73
CA LEU A 281 30.41 -33.40 -19.86
C LEU A 281 29.23 -33.49 -18.88
N SER A 282 29.04 -32.43 -18.08
CA SER A 282 27.96 -32.32 -17.10
C SER A 282 27.18 -31.02 -17.27
N VAL A 283 25.90 -31.05 -16.89
CA VAL A 283 25.03 -29.87 -16.81
C VAL A 283 24.30 -29.86 -15.48
N GLY A 284 24.16 -28.69 -14.85
CA GLY A 284 23.42 -28.53 -13.61
C GLY A 284 22.97 -27.09 -13.36
N PRO A 285 22.03 -26.86 -12.41
CA PRO A 285 21.61 -25.51 -12.03
C PRO A 285 22.77 -24.72 -11.42
N TYR A 286 22.88 -23.43 -11.73
CA TYR A 286 23.87 -22.54 -11.13
C TYR A 286 23.77 -22.56 -9.59
N ALA A 287 22.55 -22.46 -9.08
CA ALA A 287 22.21 -22.41 -7.65
C ALA A 287 22.81 -23.53 -6.79
N THR A 288 22.93 -24.73 -7.37
CA THR A 288 23.45 -25.93 -6.68
C THR A 288 24.92 -26.20 -6.98
N THR A 289 25.44 -25.62 -8.07
CA THR A 289 26.78 -25.88 -8.60
C THR A 289 27.84 -24.96 -8.00
N PHE A 290 27.46 -23.70 -7.74
CA PHE A 290 28.29 -22.73 -7.01
C PHE A 290 27.83 -22.63 -5.55
N ASP A 291 28.78 -22.42 -4.63
CA ASP A 291 28.43 -22.20 -3.23
C ASP A 291 27.81 -20.81 -2.99
N LEU A 292 27.17 -20.62 -1.84
CA LEU A 292 26.71 -19.29 -1.44
C LEU A 292 27.89 -18.43 -1.00
N PRO A 293 27.93 -17.13 -1.37
CA PRO A 293 28.76 -16.13 -0.72
C PRO A 293 28.69 -16.19 0.82
N LEU A 294 29.78 -15.83 1.50
CA LEU A 294 29.89 -15.91 2.97
C LEU A 294 28.79 -15.12 3.70
N ASP A 295 28.40 -13.96 3.19
CA ASP A 295 27.34 -13.10 3.74
C ASP A 295 25.96 -13.75 3.60
N LEU A 296 25.68 -14.44 2.49
CA LEU A 296 24.45 -15.21 2.31
C LEU A 296 24.47 -16.49 3.14
N HIS A 297 25.61 -17.14 3.27
CA HIS A 297 25.79 -18.31 4.14
C HIS A 297 25.50 -17.94 5.61
N ALA A 298 25.93 -16.76 6.06
CA ALA A 298 25.67 -16.25 7.40
C ALA A 298 24.17 -15.96 7.67
N LYS A 299 23.34 -15.82 6.62
CA LYS A 299 21.89 -15.67 6.77
C LYS A 299 21.17 -16.99 7.03
N LEU A 300 21.73 -18.14 6.63
CA LEU A 300 21.05 -19.44 6.79
C LEU A 300 20.69 -19.71 8.25
N GLY A 301 19.45 -20.12 8.49
CA GLY A 301 18.88 -20.35 9.82
C GLY A 301 18.49 -19.07 10.59
N THR A 302 18.74 -17.88 10.05
CA THR A 302 18.28 -16.63 10.68
C THR A 302 16.82 -16.31 10.31
N PRO A 303 16.05 -15.62 11.17
CA PRO A 303 14.65 -15.30 10.89
C PRO A 303 14.46 -14.48 9.60
N CYS A 304 13.36 -14.73 8.90
CA CYS A 304 12.98 -14.00 7.69
C CYS A 304 11.48 -13.68 7.71
N ASP A 305 11.11 -12.62 6.99
CA ASP A 305 9.71 -12.28 6.75
C ASP A 305 9.21 -13.07 5.54
N PRO A 306 8.20 -13.96 5.69
CA PRO A 306 7.65 -14.71 4.57
C PRO A 306 6.95 -13.83 3.53
N ALA A 307 6.70 -12.54 3.77
CA ALA A 307 6.22 -11.61 2.73
C ALA A 307 7.38 -10.90 1.98
N GLY A 308 8.60 -10.93 2.53
CA GLY A 308 9.77 -10.30 1.93
C GLY A 308 10.48 -11.21 0.92
N CYS A 309 10.90 -10.65 -0.21
CA CYS A 309 11.67 -11.42 -1.18
C CYS A 309 13.09 -11.72 -0.67
N PRO A 310 13.64 -12.90 -0.99
CA PRO A 310 15.02 -13.20 -0.68
C PRO A 310 15.97 -12.22 -1.39
N PRO A 311 17.09 -11.86 -0.75
CA PRO A 311 18.10 -11.01 -1.39
C PRO A 311 18.84 -11.73 -2.54
N ASP A 312 18.75 -13.06 -2.59
CA ASP A 312 19.34 -13.90 -3.63
C ASP A 312 18.42 -15.10 -3.91
N PRO A 313 18.21 -15.48 -5.17
CA PRO A 313 17.30 -16.57 -5.56
C PRO A 313 17.67 -17.96 -5.02
N ARG A 314 18.91 -18.14 -4.57
CA ARG A 314 19.40 -19.36 -3.92
C ARG A 314 19.03 -19.41 -2.44
N LEU A 315 18.33 -18.40 -1.93
CA LEU A 315 17.69 -18.41 -0.63
C LEU A 315 16.18 -18.53 -0.78
N VAL A 316 15.56 -19.15 0.22
CA VAL A 316 14.12 -19.22 0.40
C VAL A 316 13.82 -18.89 1.85
N CYS A 317 12.75 -18.13 2.10
CA CYS A 317 12.26 -17.92 3.45
C CYS A 317 11.43 -19.15 3.86
N ALA A 318 12.11 -20.18 4.37
CA ALA A 318 11.53 -21.49 4.62
C ALA A 318 10.70 -21.52 5.90
N ALA A 319 9.51 -22.10 5.79
CA ALA A 319 8.61 -22.34 6.91
C ALA A 319 9.15 -23.43 7.85
N THR A 320 9.15 -23.16 9.15
CA THR A 320 9.55 -24.13 10.19
C THR A 320 8.34 -24.82 10.82
N ASP A 321 8.56 -25.83 11.65
CA ASP A 321 7.50 -26.45 12.47
C ASP A 321 7.13 -25.61 13.70
N VAL A 322 7.88 -24.53 13.99
CA VAL A 322 7.67 -23.67 15.16
C VAL A 322 6.62 -22.62 14.86
N VAL A 323 5.70 -22.43 15.79
CA VAL A 323 4.66 -21.39 15.76
C VAL A 323 4.81 -20.53 17.01
N GLU A 324 4.83 -19.22 16.83
CA GLU A 324 4.97 -18.24 17.91
C GLU A 324 3.84 -17.23 17.87
N TRP A 325 3.48 -16.70 19.03
CA TRP A 325 2.51 -15.61 19.13
C TRP A 325 3.20 -14.30 18.75
N GLN A 326 2.71 -13.65 17.69
CA GLN A 326 3.20 -12.34 17.25
C GLN A 326 2.07 -11.33 17.29
N ILE A 327 2.39 -10.09 17.68
CA ILE A 327 1.45 -8.98 17.56
C ILE A 327 1.42 -8.56 16.09
N VAL A 328 0.29 -8.82 15.43
CA VAL A 328 0.02 -8.35 14.08
C VAL A 328 -0.61 -6.97 14.18
N PRO A 329 -0.07 -5.95 13.49
CA PRO A 329 -0.63 -4.60 13.52
C PRO A 329 -2.02 -4.58 12.85
N PRO A 330 -2.81 -3.51 13.05
CA PRO A 330 -4.05 -3.31 12.34
C PRO A 330 -3.86 -3.32 10.81
N ILE A 331 -4.74 -4.03 10.10
CA ILE A 331 -4.71 -4.15 8.63
C ILE A 331 -6.11 -4.10 8.03
N ILE A 332 -6.20 -3.76 6.74
CA ILE A 332 -7.40 -3.94 5.91
C ILE A 332 -7.16 -5.14 4.99
N HIS A 333 -7.72 -6.29 5.34
CA HIS A 333 -7.40 -7.57 4.68
C HIS A 333 -7.71 -7.61 3.20
N ASN A 334 -8.77 -6.93 2.78
CA ASN A 334 -9.23 -6.94 1.40
C ASN A 334 -8.81 -5.69 0.59
N ALA A 335 -7.78 -4.94 1.02
CA ALA A 335 -7.29 -3.76 0.33
C ALA A 335 -5.80 -3.84 -0.03
N ARG A 336 -5.47 -3.67 -1.31
CA ARG A 336 -4.11 -3.64 -1.88
C ARG A 336 -3.76 -2.24 -2.38
N ARG A 337 -2.48 -1.99 -2.65
CA ARG A 337 -1.99 -0.72 -3.19
C ARG A 337 -2.79 -0.27 -4.41
N GLY A 338 -3.27 0.96 -4.37
CA GLY A 338 -4.11 1.62 -5.36
C GLY A 338 -5.63 1.41 -5.19
N ASP A 339 -6.06 0.49 -4.31
CA ASP A 339 -7.47 0.37 -3.92
C ASP A 339 -7.89 1.61 -3.11
N LEU A 340 -9.17 1.97 -3.19
CA LEU A 340 -9.73 3.12 -2.49
C LEU A 340 -10.46 2.67 -1.22
N ILE A 341 -10.31 3.44 -0.15
CA ILE A 341 -10.94 3.22 1.15
C ILE A 341 -11.97 4.32 1.33
N LEU A 342 -13.25 3.97 1.46
CA LEU A 342 -14.31 4.94 1.73
C LEU A 342 -14.91 4.65 3.11
N THR A 343 -15.03 5.70 3.91
CA THR A 343 -15.61 5.62 5.25
C THR A 343 -16.93 6.38 5.30
N PRO A 344 -17.92 5.83 6.01
CA PRO A 344 -19.25 6.39 6.02
C PRO A 344 -19.30 7.66 6.89
N GLY A 345 -20.12 8.61 6.47
CA GLY A 345 -20.52 9.73 7.32
C GLY A 345 -21.75 9.37 8.16
N ASP A 346 -21.82 9.85 9.39
CA ASP A 346 -23.01 9.72 10.25
C ASP A 346 -24.09 10.77 9.95
N GLY A 347 -23.80 11.70 9.04
CA GLY A 347 -24.69 12.81 8.68
C GLY A 347 -24.75 13.92 9.73
N VAL A 348 -23.98 13.82 10.83
CA VAL A 348 -23.95 14.78 11.93
C VAL A 348 -22.73 15.71 11.82
N GLY A 349 -21.63 15.22 11.24
CA GLY A 349 -20.44 16.04 10.94
C GLY A 349 -20.70 17.13 9.88
N LEU A 350 -19.84 18.15 9.83
CA LEU A 350 -19.95 19.28 8.89
C LEU A 350 -20.07 18.82 7.44
N ILE A 351 -19.22 17.85 7.04
CA ILE A 351 -19.18 17.31 5.68
C ILE A 351 -20.39 16.39 5.44
N GLY A 352 -20.69 15.49 6.37
CA GLY A 352 -21.84 14.59 6.26
C GLY A 352 -23.18 15.32 6.14
N ALA A 353 -23.37 16.42 6.86
CA ALA A 353 -24.56 17.26 6.77
C ALA A 353 -24.69 17.96 5.41
N LEU A 354 -23.57 18.43 4.84
CA LEU A 354 -23.53 19.03 3.52
C LEU A 354 -23.83 18.00 2.42
N LEU A 355 -23.12 16.87 2.45
CA LEU A 355 -23.24 15.83 1.42
C LEU A 355 -24.58 15.07 1.51
N GLY A 356 -25.16 14.94 2.70
CA GLY A 356 -26.48 14.32 2.91
C GLY A 356 -27.65 15.12 2.33
N ARG A 357 -27.42 16.34 1.84
CA ARG A 357 -28.44 17.22 1.23
C ARG A 357 -28.36 17.28 -0.30
N LEU A 358 -27.36 16.65 -0.88
CA LEU A 358 -27.22 16.47 -2.33
C LEU A 358 -28.30 15.50 -2.85
N ARG A 359 -28.44 15.43 -4.18
CA ARG A 359 -29.40 14.56 -4.86
C ARG A 359 -28.68 13.66 -5.88
N PRO A 360 -28.51 12.35 -5.58
CA PRO A 360 -28.96 11.66 -4.36
C PRO A 360 -28.15 12.05 -3.11
N PRO A 361 -28.72 11.88 -1.89
CA PRO A 361 -27.97 12.04 -0.65
C PRO A 361 -26.76 11.10 -0.63
N GLN A 362 -25.61 11.63 -0.25
CA GLN A 362 -24.37 10.87 -0.20
C GLN A 362 -24.20 10.21 1.18
N THR A 363 -23.57 9.04 1.21
CA THR A 363 -23.42 8.22 2.42
C THR A 363 -21.98 8.15 2.95
N TYR A 364 -21.00 8.45 2.09
CA TYR A 364 -19.57 8.46 2.42
C TYR A 364 -19.04 9.89 2.39
N ASP A 365 -18.44 10.33 3.49
CA ASP A 365 -17.95 11.70 3.65
C ASP A 365 -16.41 11.82 3.62
N HIS A 366 -15.71 10.68 3.66
CA HIS A 366 -14.26 10.66 3.63
C HIS A 366 -13.71 9.42 2.91
N MET A 367 -12.52 9.58 2.31
CA MET A 367 -11.87 8.51 1.58
C MET A 367 -10.35 8.66 1.50
N GLY A 368 -9.67 7.57 1.12
CA GLY A 368 -8.23 7.54 0.88
C GLY A 368 -7.85 6.50 -0.18
N ILE A 369 -6.57 6.50 -0.55
CA ILE A 369 -5.96 5.51 -1.45
C ILE A 369 -4.92 4.69 -0.68
N MET A 370 -4.96 3.38 -0.84
CA MET A 370 -3.90 2.50 -0.35
C MET A 370 -2.61 2.81 -1.12
N ILE A 371 -1.54 3.17 -0.42
CA ILE A 371 -0.21 3.36 -1.03
C ILE A 371 0.77 2.23 -0.68
N GLY A 372 0.42 1.40 0.30
CA GLY A 372 1.03 0.09 0.56
C GLY A 372 -0.06 -0.96 0.74
N ASP A 373 0.27 -2.22 0.52
CA ASP A 373 -0.70 -3.32 0.69
C ASP A 373 -1.13 -3.42 2.16
N HIS A 374 -2.44 -3.49 2.39
CA HIS A 374 -3.12 -3.75 3.67
C HIS A 374 -2.85 -2.78 4.83
N THR A 375 -1.82 -1.93 4.75
CA THR A 375 -1.19 -1.31 5.94
C THR A 375 -0.99 0.20 5.84
N LEU A 376 -0.98 0.80 4.65
CA LEU A 376 -0.60 2.21 4.48
C LEU A 376 -1.57 2.93 3.56
N ILE A 377 -2.16 4.01 4.05
CA ILE A 377 -3.17 4.82 3.37
C ILE A 377 -2.66 6.24 3.23
N ARG A 378 -2.97 6.86 2.09
CA ARG A 378 -2.82 8.30 1.88
C ARG A 378 -4.19 8.93 1.64
N HIS A 379 -4.47 10.05 2.30
CA HIS A 379 -5.74 10.77 2.16
C HIS A 379 -5.54 12.27 2.43
N ALA A 380 -6.56 13.08 2.14
CA ALA A 380 -6.52 14.52 2.38
C ALA A 380 -7.56 14.92 3.43
N THR A 381 -7.14 15.61 4.49
CA THR A 381 -8.00 16.04 5.59
C THR A 381 -7.44 17.27 6.32
N MET A 382 -8.21 17.85 7.24
CA MET A 382 -7.76 18.90 8.15
C MET A 382 -7.93 18.52 9.62
N ALA A 383 -7.11 19.14 10.48
CA ALA A 383 -7.29 19.10 11.93
C ALA A 383 -8.35 20.13 12.34
N HIS A 384 -9.63 19.73 12.37
CA HIS A 384 -10.74 20.62 12.71
C HIS A 384 -10.55 21.35 14.06
N ASP A 385 -9.99 20.65 15.05
CA ASP A 385 -9.67 21.19 16.38
C ASP A 385 -8.67 22.35 16.36
N ARG A 386 -7.88 22.47 15.29
CA ARG A 386 -6.93 23.58 15.10
C ARG A 386 -7.64 24.92 15.13
N LEU A 387 -8.83 25.02 14.52
CA LEU A 387 -9.62 26.25 14.47
C LEU A 387 -10.40 26.49 15.76
N GLN A 388 -10.81 25.44 16.46
CA GLN A 388 -11.70 25.49 17.63
C GLN A 388 -10.97 25.77 18.95
N ARG A 389 -9.63 25.82 18.94
CA ARG A 389 -8.83 25.93 20.17
C ARG A 389 -8.98 27.31 20.84
N ARG A 390 -9.85 27.41 21.85
CA ARG A 390 -10.17 28.65 22.59
C ARG A 390 -8.99 29.27 23.34
N ASN A 391 -8.04 28.48 23.84
CA ASN A 391 -6.88 28.99 24.55
C ASN A 391 -5.57 28.70 23.78
N PRO A 392 -4.91 29.72 23.18
CA PRO A 392 -5.22 31.16 23.27
C PRO A 392 -6.07 31.70 22.10
N GLY A 393 -6.88 30.90 21.40
CA GLY A 393 -7.87 31.41 20.42
C GLY A 393 -7.21 32.03 19.19
N ARG A 394 -6.08 31.46 18.74
CA ARG A 394 -5.14 32.15 17.83
C ARG A 394 -5.69 32.41 16.43
N PHE A 395 -6.63 31.57 16.00
CA PHE A 395 -7.26 31.62 14.68
C PHE A 395 -8.65 32.26 14.70
N MET A 396 -9.16 32.63 15.87
CA MET A 396 -10.45 33.32 16.03
C MET A 396 -10.23 34.84 15.90
N THR A 397 -11.16 35.52 15.23
CA THR A 397 -11.19 37.00 15.12
C THR A 397 -12.33 37.54 15.97
N GLY A 398 -12.02 38.56 16.78
CA GLY A 398 -12.93 39.12 17.78
C GLY A 398 -12.58 38.71 19.22
N GLU A 399 -13.26 39.36 20.17
CA GLU A 399 -13.09 39.15 21.61
C GLU A 399 -14.44 39.21 22.33
N PHE A 400 -14.56 38.43 23.39
CA PHE A 400 -15.72 38.36 24.26
C PHE A 400 -15.29 38.23 25.73
N PHE A 401 -15.76 39.12 26.60
CA PHE A 401 -15.35 39.20 28.02
C PHE A 401 -13.82 39.12 28.26
N GLY A 402 -13.03 39.66 27.34
CA GLY A 402 -11.57 39.65 27.40
C GLY A 402 -10.92 38.32 27.00
N GLU A 403 -11.71 37.37 26.48
CA GLU A 403 -11.26 36.12 25.88
C GLU A 403 -11.47 36.16 24.37
N ARG A 404 -10.61 35.49 23.60
CA ARG A 404 -10.80 35.40 22.16
C ARG A 404 -11.98 34.50 21.81
N ALA A 405 -12.83 34.96 20.91
CA ALA A 405 -13.96 34.23 20.37
C ALA A 405 -14.09 34.58 18.88
N PRO A 406 -14.66 33.71 18.04
CA PRO A 406 -14.81 33.98 16.60
C PRO A 406 -15.97 34.92 16.31
N ALA A 407 -16.10 35.99 17.11
CA ALA A 407 -17.18 36.97 17.01
C ALA A 407 -17.20 37.68 15.65
N ASP A 408 -16.02 37.87 15.05
CA ASP A 408 -15.82 38.38 13.70
C ASP A 408 -15.34 37.23 12.78
N GLY A 409 -15.76 35.99 13.05
CA GLY A 409 -15.35 34.77 12.34
C GLY A 409 -13.96 34.22 12.71
N PHE A 410 -13.32 33.56 11.74
CA PHE A 410 -11.97 33.03 11.83
C PHE A 410 -11.01 33.76 10.88
N ARG A 411 -9.71 33.55 11.12
CA ARG A 411 -8.65 34.04 10.25
C ARG A 411 -8.81 33.46 8.81
N PRO A 412 -8.99 34.28 7.77
CA PRO A 412 -9.33 33.78 6.43
C PRO A 412 -8.31 32.81 5.83
N ASP A 413 -7.01 33.02 6.07
CA ASP A 413 -5.96 32.14 5.58
C ASP A 413 -5.99 30.75 6.25
N ALA A 414 -6.38 30.67 7.53
CA ALA A 414 -6.46 29.39 8.23
C ALA A 414 -7.66 28.54 7.77
N LEU A 415 -8.73 29.18 7.29
CA LEU A 415 -9.88 28.52 6.67
C LEU A 415 -9.62 28.13 5.22
N THR A 416 -8.97 29.01 4.46
CA THR A 416 -8.65 28.76 3.05
C THR A 416 -7.62 27.65 2.90
N TYR A 417 -6.61 27.64 3.77
CA TYR A 417 -5.53 26.64 3.80
C TYR A 417 -5.69 25.77 5.03
N GLY A 418 -6.53 24.74 4.94
CA GLY A 418 -6.74 23.78 6.01
C GLY A 418 -5.53 22.85 6.16
N TRP A 419 -4.91 22.87 7.34
CA TRP A 419 -3.78 22.00 7.68
C TRP A 419 -4.26 20.65 8.25
N PRO A 420 -3.60 19.51 7.96
CA PRO A 420 -2.37 19.36 7.15
C PRO A 420 -2.61 19.14 5.66
N GLY A 421 -3.85 18.94 5.22
CA GLY A 421 -4.15 18.51 3.85
C GLY A 421 -3.78 17.06 3.63
N THR A 422 -2.86 16.78 2.69
CA THR A 422 -2.51 15.40 2.34
C THR A 422 -1.61 14.75 3.40
N ILE A 423 -2.04 13.61 3.91
CA ILE A 423 -1.28 12.81 4.87
C ILE A 423 -1.22 11.34 4.48
N THR A 424 -0.12 10.71 4.85
CA THR A 424 0.11 9.27 4.82
C THR A 424 0.11 8.74 6.25
N GLN A 425 -0.71 7.73 6.52
CA GLN A 425 -0.81 7.10 7.83
C GLN A 425 -0.82 5.57 7.66
N SER A 426 -0.27 4.88 8.66
CA SER A 426 -0.54 3.45 8.79
C SER A 426 -2.04 3.23 9.05
N VAL A 427 -2.56 2.03 8.79
CA VAL A 427 -3.95 1.69 9.14
C VAL A 427 -4.19 1.87 10.64
N GLU A 428 -3.20 1.58 11.48
CA GLU A 428 -3.27 1.86 12.92
C GLU A 428 -3.51 3.34 13.22
N ASP A 429 -2.74 4.22 12.56
CA ASP A 429 -2.82 5.63 12.82
C ASP A 429 -4.08 6.28 12.24
N ALA A 430 -4.48 5.82 11.05
CA ALA A 430 -5.62 6.40 10.36
C ALA A 430 -6.97 6.03 11.04
N PHE A 431 -7.06 4.84 11.65
CA PHE A 431 -8.29 4.26 12.23
C PHE A 431 -8.30 4.09 13.76
N PHE A 432 -7.19 4.32 14.47
CA PHE A 432 -7.18 4.10 15.92
C PHE A 432 -6.45 5.16 16.72
N THR A 433 -5.25 5.61 16.29
CA THR A 433 -4.40 6.46 17.16
C THR A 433 -4.39 7.93 16.77
N GLY A 434 -4.54 8.24 15.47
CA GLY A 434 -4.37 9.58 14.92
C GLY A 434 -2.93 10.10 14.91
N PHE A 435 -1.93 9.23 15.07
CA PHE A 435 -0.52 9.63 15.16
C PHE A 435 0.10 9.94 13.78
N ASN A 436 1.22 10.66 13.81
CA ASN A 436 2.15 10.91 12.71
C ASN A 436 3.41 10.04 12.89
N THR A 437 3.24 8.72 12.88
CA THR A 437 4.31 7.78 13.21
C THR A 437 5.47 7.82 12.22
N LEU A 438 6.63 7.35 12.69
CA LEU A 438 7.85 7.21 11.89
C LEU A 438 7.69 6.08 10.86
N GLY A 439 7.97 6.38 9.60
CA GLY A 439 8.14 5.36 8.59
C GLY A 439 9.42 4.51 8.81
N PRO A 440 9.67 3.51 7.96
CA PRO A 440 10.80 2.57 8.09
C PRO A 440 12.18 3.25 8.16
N THR A 441 12.30 4.48 7.64
CA THR A 441 13.53 5.28 7.66
C THR A 441 13.74 6.06 8.97
N GLY A 442 12.88 5.88 9.97
CA GLY A 442 12.95 6.61 11.24
C GLY A 442 12.55 8.09 11.14
N ARG A 443 11.77 8.47 10.10
CA ARG A 443 11.23 9.82 9.92
C ARG A 443 9.71 9.75 9.71
N PRO A 444 8.91 10.72 10.17
CA PRO A 444 7.47 10.71 9.93
C PRO A 444 7.16 10.71 8.44
N PHE A 445 6.06 10.05 8.06
CA PHE A 445 5.58 10.11 6.68
C PHE A 445 5.22 11.55 6.27
N ASN A 446 4.72 12.35 7.23
CA ASN A 446 4.19 13.69 6.99
C ASN A 446 5.13 14.76 7.53
N ARG A 447 6.04 15.25 6.68
CA ARG A 447 7.02 16.28 7.05
C ARG A 447 6.39 17.57 7.54
N GLN A 448 5.22 17.95 7.01
CA GLN A 448 4.54 19.20 7.36
C GLN A 448 4.05 19.24 8.82
N GLY A 449 3.82 18.08 9.44
CA GLY A 449 3.45 17.95 10.85
C GLY A 449 4.49 17.22 11.69
N ASP A 450 5.75 17.15 11.23
CA ASP A 450 6.83 16.48 11.95
C ASP A 450 7.18 17.26 13.23
N PHE A 451 6.94 16.62 14.38
CA PHE A 451 7.20 17.19 15.69
C PHE A 451 8.67 17.62 15.86
N PHE A 452 9.62 16.79 15.42
CA PHE A 452 11.05 17.05 15.63
C PHE A 452 11.60 18.10 14.67
N ALA A 453 11.03 18.19 13.46
CA ALA A 453 11.36 19.28 12.53
C ALA A 453 10.98 20.65 13.11
N HIS A 454 9.83 20.72 13.79
CA HIS A 454 9.32 21.97 14.38
C HIS A 454 9.83 22.25 15.80
N ASN A 455 10.44 21.27 16.48
CA ASN A 455 11.01 21.39 17.82
C ASN A 455 12.49 20.99 17.85
N PRO A 456 13.40 21.76 17.20
CA PRO A 456 14.81 21.41 17.13
C PRO A 456 15.45 21.36 18.52
N GLY A 457 16.19 20.28 18.81
CA GLY A 457 16.86 20.05 20.09
C GLY A 457 16.06 19.20 21.08
N VAL A 458 14.80 18.86 20.78
CA VAL A 458 14.03 17.86 21.55
C VAL A 458 14.35 16.46 20.99
N GLY A 459 14.82 15.56 21.84
CA GLY A 459 15.07 14.16 21.47
C GLY A 459 13.82 13.28 21.56
N PRO A 460 13.76 12.16 20.82
CA PRO A 460 12.66 11.21 20.95
C PRO A 460 12.64 10.56 22.33
N LEU A 461 11.47 10.54 22.96
CA LEU A 461 11.23 9.83 24.21
C LEU A 461 11.03 8.33 23.92
N PRO A 462 11.58 7.42 24.74
CA PRO A 462 11.23 6.01 24.65
C PRO A 462 9.76 5.82 25.00
N ARG A 463 9.13 4.78 24.42
CA ARG A 463 7.75 4.41 24.79
C ARG A 463 7.71 4.13 26.31
N PRO A 464 6.84 4.81 27.07
CA PRO A 464 6.74 4.57 28.51
C PRO A 464 6.29 3.13 28.83
N ALA A 465 6.70 2.63 29.99
CA ALA A 465 6.21 1.35 30.50
C ALA A 465 4.68 1.41 30.75
N ALA A 466 4.01 0.26 30.75
CA ALA A 466 2.56 0.20 30.92
C ALA A 466 2.06 0.82 32.25
N ASP A 467 2.90 0.80 33.28
CA ASP A 467 2.66 1.37 34.61
C ASP A 467 3.26 2.77 34.81
N ALA A 468 3.81 3.38 33.76
CA ALA A 468 4.40 4.71 33.84
C ALA A 468 3.35 5.79 34.19
N PRO A 469 3.75 6.88 34.88
CA PRO A 469 2.86 8.00 35.16
C PRO A 469 2.22 8.57 33.88
N ARG A 470 0.95 9.00 33.99
CA ARG A 470 0.20 9.58 32.87
C ARG A 470 0.94 10.73 32.17
N SER A 471 1.67 11.55 32.92
CA SER A 471 2.47 12.66 32.37
C SER A 471 3.57 12.21 31.41
N GLU A 472 4.15 11.02 31.62
CA GLU A 472 5.16 10.46 30.70
C GLU A 472 4.49 9.96 29.42
N TRP A 473 3.34 9.30 29.54
CA TRP A 473 2.51 8.93 28.40
C TRP A 473 2.07 10.14 27.59
N GLU A 474 1.58 11.20 28.24
CA GLU A 474 1.19 12.44 27.57
C GLU A 474 2.37 13.11 26.85
N ALA A 475 3.55 13.16 27.48
CA ALA A 475 4.75 13.70 26.86
C ALA A 475 5.20 12.89 25.65
N TRP A 476 5.18 11.55 25.74
CA TRP A 476 5.51 10.66 24.64
C TRP A 476 4.49 10.77 23.49
N MET A 477 3.19 10.71 23.80
CA MET A 477 2.12 10.82 22.81
C MET A 477 2.20 12.14 22.06
N LYS A 478 2.48 13.25 22.76
CA LYS A 478 2.64 14.57 22.14
C LYS A 478 3.71 14.59 21.03
N GLN A 479 4.78 13.80 21.18
CA GLN A 479 5.82 13.66 20.14
C GLN A 479 5.39 12.80 18.95
N GLN A 480 4.34 11.98 19.11
CA GLN A 480 3.76 11.17 18.03
C GLN A 480 2.67 11.92 17.27
N LEU A 481 2.10 12.99 17.82
CA LEU A 481 1.03 13.76 17.18
C LEU A 481 1.57 14.72 16.10
N PHE A 482 0.69 15.21 15.23
CA PHE A 482 1.05 16.22 14.24
C PHE A 482 1.28 17.56 14.92
N ALA A 483 2.49 18.12 14.83
CA ALA A 483 2.81 19.43 15.40
C ALA A 483 2.32 20.56 14.49
N ASP A 484 1.67 21.58 15.06
CA ASP A 484 1.23 22.76 14.31
C ASP A 484 2.45 23.52 13.76
N PRO A 485 2.50 23.82 12.46
CA PRO A 485 3.63 24.55 11.88
C PRO A 485 3.72 26.00 12.38
N GLU A 486 2.61 26.65 12.74
CA GLU A 486 2.60 28.01 13.30
C GLU A 486 2.88 28.03 14.79
N TYR A 487 2.51 26.95 15.48
CA TYR A 487 2.58 26.83 16.93
C TYR A 487 3.11 25.46 17.35
N PRO A 488 4.42 25.18 17.22
CA PRO A 488 5.00 23.85 17.45
C PRO A 488 4.79 23.23 18.83
N SER A 489 4.35 24.03 19.82
CA SER A 489 3.93 23.56 21.13
C SER A 489 2.61 22.80 21.11
N ASP A 490 1.83 22.98 20.06
CA ASP A 490 0.50 22.45 19.86
C ASP A 490 0.62 21.23 18.94
N SER A 491 0.03 20.12 19.37
CA SER A 491 -0.04 18.91 18.56
C SER A 491 -1.46 18.39 18.49
N TYR A 492 -1.81 17.78 17.37
CA TYR A 492 -3.16 17.29 17.08
C TYR A 492 -3.13 15.81 16.68
N PRO A 493 -4.00 14.97 17.23
CA PRO A 493 -4.32 13.69 16.63
C PRO A 493 -5.16 13.92 15.38
N ILE A 494 -4.89 13.16 14.32
CA ILE A 494 -5.66 13.23 13.08
C ILE A 494 -6.18 11.83 12.79
N HIS A 495 -7.43 11.60 13.19
CA HIS A 495 -8.14 10.33 13.08
C HIS A 495 -9.47 10.59 12.35
N ASN A 496 -9.40 10.64 11.02
CA ASN A 496 -10.55 11.01 10.17
C ASN A 496 -11.13 9.82 9.38
N LEU A 497 -10.54 8.62 9.49
CA LEU A 497 -11.15 7.40 8.97
C LEU A 497 -11.79 6.65 10.15
N PRO A 498 -13.13 6.72 10.35
CA PRO A 498 -13.79 6.02 11.43
C PRO A 498 -13.62 4.50 11.29
N ASN A 499 -13.29 3.85 12.40
CA ASN A 499 -13.18 2.39 12.52
C ASN A 499 -14.52 1.70 12.80
N LEU A 500 -15.59 2.49 12.96
CA LEU A 500 -16.94 2.00 13.16
C LEU A 500 -17.78 2.32 11.92
N PRO A 501 -18.80 1.50 11.62
CA PRO A 501 -19.83 1.88 10.67
C PRO A 501 -20.49 3.21 11.08
N ALA A 502 -21.23 3.87 10.21
CA ALA A 502 -22.11 4.97 10.61
C ALA A 502 -23.52 4.44 10.91
N TYR A 503 -24.20 5.01 11.89
CA TYR A 503 -25.61 4.71 12.19
C TYR A 503 -26.48 5.89 11.78
N VAL A 504 -27.25 5.73 10.70
CA VAL A 504 -28.16 6.76 10.21
C VAL A 504 -29.44 6.72 11.03
N ARG A 505 -29.58 7.67 11.95
CA ARG A 505 -30.69 7.74 12.91
C ARG A 505 -32.06 7.68 12.25
N ASP A 506 -32.25 8.42 11.15
CA ASP A 506 -33.58 8.63 10.56
C ASP A 506 -34.10 7.37 9.82
N THR A 507 -33.19 6.52 9.33
CA THR A 507 -33.53 5.26 8.64
C THR A 507 -33.30 4.02 9.51
N GLY A 508 -32.54 4.15 10.60
CA GLY A 508 -32.04 3.05 11.40
C GLY A 508 -30.98 2.19 10.68
N GLN A 509 -30.46 2.67 9.56
CA GLN A 509 -29.50 1.93 8.72
C GLN A 509 -28.09 2.06 9.27
N THR A 510 -27.35 0.95 9.24
CA THR A 510 -25.90 0.95 9.45
C THR A 510 -25.20 0.99 8.09
N ILE A 511 -24.34 1.98 7.87
CA ILE A 511 -23.50 2.11 6.68
C ILE A 511 -22.11 1.67 7.06
N GLU A 512 -21.60 0.63 6.40
CA GLU A 512 -20.25 0.11 6.64
C GLU A 512 -19.23 0.84 5.73
N GLY A 513 -17.99 0.95 6.21
CA GLY A 513 -16.86 1.31 5.33
C GLY A 513 -16.71 0.31 4.19
N ILE A 514 -16.18 0.77 3.06
CA ILE A 514 -15.96 -0.08 1.88
C ILE A 514 -14.55 0.08 1.31
N VAL A 515 -14.13 -0.96 0.59
CA VAL A 515 -12.97 -0.95 -0.30
C VAL A 515 -13.49 -0.96 -1.73
N LEU A 516 -13.12 0.05 -2.51
CA LEU A 516 -13.43 0.12 -3.94
C LEU A 516 -12.19 -0.26 -4.76
N LYS A 517 -12.33 -1.26 -5.63
CA LYS A 517 -11.23 -1.91 -6.35
C LYS A 517 -11.71 -2.55 -7.67
N PRO A 518 -10.80 -3.08 -8.51
CA PRO A 518 -11.18 -3.83 -9.70
C PRO A 518 -11.93 -5.11 -9.33
N PRO A 519 -12.84 -5.59 -10.20
CA PRO A 519 -13.35 -6.96 -10.10
C PRO A 519 -12.20 -8.00 -10.18
N PRO A 520 -12.05 -8.90 -9.18
CA PRO A 520 -10.98 -9.88 -9.11
C PRO A 520 -10.82 -10.74 -10.37
N GLU A 521 -11.94 -11.11 -11.01
CA GLU A 521 -11.97 -11.88 -12.25
C GLU A 521 -11.37 -11.14 -13.45
N LEU A 522 -11.47 -9.81 -13.48
CA LEU A 522 -10.86 -8.98 -14.52
C LEU A 522 -9.38 -8.77 -14.25
N GLU A 523 -9.00 -8.49 -13.00
CA GLU A 523 -7.59 -8.37 -12.60
C GLU A 523 -6.83 -9.69 -12.79
N ALA A 524 -7.48 -10.81 -12.53
CA ALA A 524 -6.92 -12.14 -12.79
C ALA A 524 -6.64 -12.34 -14.29
N ARG A 525 -7.51 -11.85 -15.18
CA ARG A 525 -7.33 -11.97 -16.64
C ARG A 525 -6.27 -11.00 -17.17
N ASP A 526 -6.22 -9.79 -16.63
CA ASP A 526 -5.24 -8.77 -17.00
C ASP A 526 -4.52 -8.20 -15.77
N PRO A 527 -3.36 -8.77 -15.39
CA PRO A 527 -2.56 -8.30 -14.25
C PRO A 527 -2.05 -6.86 -14.39
N HIS A 528 -2.03 -6.27 -15.60
CA HIS A 528 -1.59 -4.90 -15.80
C HIS A 528 -2.54 -3.89 -15.13
N ILE A 529 -3.81 -4.25 -14.89
CA ILE A 529 -4.75 -3.42 -14.13
C ILE A 529 -4.15 -3.02 -12.77
N ARG A 530 -3.53 -3.96 -12.06
CA ARG A 530 -2.87 -3.68 -10.78
C ARG A 530 -1.67 -2.76 -10.93
N GLN A 531 -0.91 -2.89 -12.02
CA GLN A 531 0.22 -1.99 -12.30
C GLN A 531 -0.25 -0.55 -12.56
N VAL A 532 -1.40 -0.37 -13.23
CA VAL A 532 -2.01 0.96 -13.41
C VAL A 532 -2.45 1.56 -12.08
N LEU A 533 -3.05 0.76 -11.19
CA LEU A 533 -3.38 1.19 -9.83
C LEU A 533 -2.13 1.56 -9.00
N HIS A 534 -1.03 0.82 -9.15
CA HIS A 534 0.24 1.17 -8.52
C HIS A 534 0.77 2.51 -9.03
N ARG A 535 0.59 2.82 -10.33
CA ARG A 535 0.92 4.13 -10.90
C ARG A 535 0.07 5.26 -10.30
N VAL A 536 -1.22 5.03 -10.10
CA VAL A 536 -2.10 6.00 -9.41
C VAL A 536 -1.65 6.21 -7.95
N ALA A 537 -1.35 5.13 -7.23
CA ALA A 537 -0.81 5.22 -5.87
C ALA A 537 0.53 5.99 -5.83
N ALA A 538 1.44 5.73 -6.77
CA ALA A 538 2.70 6.47 -6.87
C ALA A 538 2.48 7.96 -7.18
N ALA A 539 1.53 8.30 -8.04
CA ALA A 539 1.17 9.68 -8.31
C ALA A 539 0.57 10.36 -7.06
N ALA A 540 -0.27 9.65 -6.29
CA ALA A 540 -0.83 10.15 -5.04
C ALA A 540 0.26 10.51 -4.00
N GLU A 541 1.33 9.72 -3.92
CA GLU A 541 2.49 9.98 -3.06
C GLU A 541 3.21 11.31 -3.39
N THR A 542 3.08 11.81 -4.63
CA THR A 542 3.70 13.08 -5.06
C THR A 542 2.89 14.33 -4.77
N ILE A 543 1.63 14.19 -4.33
CA ILE A 543 0.75 15.32 -4.05
C ILE A 543 1.03 15.84 -2.65
N ASP A 544 1.72 16.96 -2.54
CA ASP A 544 1.73 17.79 -1.33
C ASP A 544 0.54 18.76 -1.41
N GLY A 545 -0.49 18.55 -0.59
CA GLY A 545 -1.72 19.34 -0.62
C GLY A 545 -2.10 19.95 0.71
N HIS A 546 -2.88 21.03 0.66
CA HIS A 546 -3.65 21.58 1.79
C HIS A 546 -5.12 21.23 1.61
N TYR A 547 -5.84 21.12 2.72
CA TYR A 547 -7.29 20.94 2.68
C TYR A 547 -7.95 22.25 2.23
N ARG A 548 -8.72 22.23 1.14
CA ARG A 548 -9.45 23.41 0.66
C ARG A 548 -10.90 23.08 0.45
N PHE A 549 -11.76 23.63 1.31
CA PHE A 549 -13.18 23.26 1.35
C PHE A 549 -13.91 23.53 0.02
N TYR A 550 -13.46 24.55 -0.72
CA TYR A 550 -13.95 24.85 -2.08
C TYR A 550 -13.76 23.70 -3.10
N ALA A 551 -12.90 22.71 -2.84
CA ALA A 551 -12.73 21.57 -3.74
C ALA A 551 -13.97 20.66 -3.84
N TYR A 552 -14.90 20.73 -2.88
CA TYR A 552 -16.24 20.13 -3.00
C TYR A 552 -17.15 20.88 -3.98
N THR A 553 -16.83 22.14 -4.30
CA THR A 553 -17.49 22.91 -5.36
C THR A 553 -16.77 22.74 -6.69
N SER A 554 -15.43 22.75 -6.68
CA SER A 554 -14.62 22.75 -7.88
C SER A 554 -13.38 21.88 -7.69
N SER A 555 -13.46 20.58 -8.00
CA SER A 555 -12.32 19.67 -7.80
C SER A 555 -11.14 19.95 -8.74
N GLY A 556 -11.38 20.60 -9.88
CA GLY A 556 -10.35 20.98 -10.85
C GLY A 556 -9.27 21.93 -10.31
N ILE A 557 -9.52 22.62 -9.19
CA ILE A 557 -8.54 23.54 -8.57
C ILE A 557 -7.25 22.83 -8.16
N ALA A 558 -7.29 21.51 -7.92
CA ALA A 558 -6.13 20.70 -7.58
C ALA A 558 -5.05 20.71 -8.67
N LEU A 559 -5.41 21.05 -9.92
CA LEU A 559 -4.51 21.13 -11.07
C LEU A 559 -4.24 22.57 -11.53
N ASP A 560 -4.95 23.57 -11.00
CA ASP A 560 -4.73 24.98 -11.33
C ASP A 560 -3.63 25.58 -10.44
N SER A 561 -2.46 25.79 -11.02
CA SER A 561 -1.30 26.35 -10.30
C SER A 561 -1.53 27.76 -9.75
N LYS A 562 -2.53 28.51 -10.25
CA LYS A 562 -2.90 29.83 -9.70
C LYS A 562 -3.61 29.73 -8.36
N LEU A 563 -4.21 28.58 -8.06
CA LEU A 563 -4.93 28.31 -6.83
C LEU A 563 -4.11 27.46 -5.85
N PHE A 564 -2.86 27.13 -6.18
CA PHE A 564 -1.94 26.52 -5.21
C PHE A 564 -1.68 27.49 -4.06
N GLY A 565 -1.21 26.94 -2.94
CA GLY A 565 -0.87 27.75 -1.78
C GLY A 565 0.14 28.84 -2.17
N PRO A 566 -0.08 30.11 -1.77
CA PRO A 566 0.77 31.23 -2.14
C PRO A 566 2.23 30.99 -1.79
N ALA A 567 3.15 31.50 -2.61
CA ALA A 567 4.58 31.39 -2.32
C ALA A 567 4.90 31.89 -0.91
N ALA A 568 5.94 31.34 -0.27
CA ALA A 568 6.27 31.72 1.11
C ALA A 568 6.65 33.20 1.30
N THR A 569 6.90 33.92 0.20
CA THR A 569 7.16 35.37 0.15
C THR A 569 5.92 36.21 -0.11
N ASP A 570 4.74 35.61 -0.22
CA ASP A 570 3.49 36.32 -0.49
C ASP A 570 3.09 37.24 0.69
N PRO A 571 2.61 38.48 0.43
CA PRO A 571 2.18 39.40 1.48
C PRO A 571 1.09 38.87 2.42
N ILE A 572 0.31 37.86 2.02
CA ILE A 572 -0.69 37.23 2.91
C ILE A 572 -0.05 36.64 4.18
N TRP A 573 1.25 36.32 4.15
CA TRP A 573 2.00 35.81 5.29
C TRP A 573 2.66 36.92 6.13
N GLU A 574 2.59 38.19 5.70
CA GLU A 574 3.23 39.30 6.42
C GLU A 574 2.59 39.49 7.81
N GLY A 575 3.45 39.62 8.84
CA GLY A 575 3.01 39.73 10.23
C GLY A 575 2.49 38.42 10.86
N ARG A 576 2.52 37.29 10.14
CA ARG A 576 2.17 35.97 10.67
C ARG A 576 3.35 35.30 11.39
N PRO A 577 3.10 34.34 12.30
CA PRO A 577 4.16 33.58 12.95
C PRO A 577 5.04 32.80 11.94
N PRO A 578 6.30 32.50 12.29
CA PRO A 578 7.11 31.55 11.54
C PRO A 578 6.33 30.23 11.33
N GLY A 579 6.37 29.69 10.10
CA GLY A 579 5.63 28.49 9.74
C GLY A 579 4.20 28.71 9.21
N ALA A 580 3.67 29.95 9.25
CA ALA A 580 2.35 30.25 8.66
C ALA A 580 2.27 29.98 7.15
N ALA A 581 3.38 30.13 6.43
CA ALA A 581 3.49 29.83 5.01
C ALA A 581 3.66 28.32 4.70
N TRP A 582 3.27 27.41 5.62
CA TRP A 582 3.42 25.96 5.42
C TRP A 582 2.69 25.46 4.16
N ALA A 583 1.60 26.11 3.75
CA ALA A 583 0.83 25.74 2.58
C ALA A 583 1.51 26.15 1.26
N ALA A 584 2.62 26.88 1.29
CA ALA A 584 3.25 27.42 0.09
C ALA A 584 3.56 26.34 -0.96
N GLY A 585 3.04 26.53 -2.18
CA GLY A 585 3.21 25.61 -3.31
C GLY A 585 2.39 24.32 -3.23
N THR A 586 1.64 24.09 -2.14
CA THR A 586 0.81 22.90 -1.99
C THR A 586 -0.47 22.99 -2.84
N ARG A 587 -1.00 21.84 -3.25
CA ARG A 587 -2.21 21.73 -4.07
C ARG A 587 -3.49 21.81 -3.21
N PRO A 588 -4.53 22.53 -3.66
CA PRO A 588 -5.82 22.57 -2.96
C PRO A 588 -6.61 21.29 -3.21
N VAL A 589 -6.91 20.53 -2.16
CA VAL A 589 -7.65 19.26 -2.28
C VAL A 589 -8.58 19.00 -1.09
N VAL A 590 -9.63 18.23 -1.33
CA VAL A 590 -10.36 17.39 -0.34
C VAL A 590 -10.17 15.92 -0.71
N CYS A 591 -10.57 14.99 0.16
CA CYS A 591 -10.31 13.55 0.03
C CYS A 591 -10.66 12.96 -1.35
N SER A 592 -11.83 13.27 -1.91
CA SER A 592 -12.27 12.78 -3.24
C SER A 592 -11.51 13.46 -4.39
N SER A 593 -11.41 14.79 -4.38
CA SER A 593 -10.63 15.54 -5.39
C SER A 593 -9.14 15.18 -5.39
N PHE A 594 -8.60 14.74 -4.25
CA PHE A 594 -7.23 14.22 -4.13
C PHE A 594 -7.06 12.92 -4.92
N VAL A 595 -8.00 11.99 -4.81
CA VAL A 595 -7.99 10.74 -5.60
C VAL A 595 -8.09 11.06 -7.09
N TRP A 596 -9.01 11.94 -7.48
CA TRP A 596 -9.13 12.38 -8.87
C TRP A 596 -7.82 13.03 -9.36
N ALA A 597 -7.22 13.94 -8.58
CA ALA A 597 -5.95 14.58 -8.94
C ALA A 597 -4.80 13.57 -9.07
N ALA A 598 -4.75 12.52 -8.24
CA ALA A 598 -3.76 11.46 -8.36
C ALA A 598 -3.85 10.73 -9.71
N ILE A 599 -5.07 10.46 -10.18
CA ILE A 599 -5.30 9.81 -11.48
C ILE A 599 -4.89 10.74 -12.63
N GLN A 600 -5.20 12.03 -12.55
CA GLN A 600 -4.79 12.99 -13.57
C GLN A 600 -3.26 13.16 -13.63
N LEU A 601 -2.58 13.13 -12.48
CA LEU A 601 -1.11 13.14 -12.44
C LEU A 601 -0.50 11.83 -12.95
N ALA A 602 -1.13 10.68 -12.69
CA ALA A 602 -0.73 9.40 -13.28
C ALA A 602 -0.84 9.43 -14.82
N ASN A 603 -1.89 10.05 -15.36
CA ASN A 603 -2.06 10.28 -16.80
C ASN A 603 -0.97 11.19 -17.36
N ALA A 604 -0.64 12.28 -16.67
CA ALA A 604 0.43 13.19 -17.08
C ALA A 604 1.82 12.51 -17.08
N ALA A 605 2.07 11.61 -16.14
CA ALA A 605 3.33 10.86 -16.04
C ALA A 605 3.49 9.78 -17.13
N ALA A 606 2.38 9.29 -17.71
CA ALA A 606 2.40 8.27 -18.75
C ALA A 606 1.43 8.60 -19.92
N PRO A 607 1.74 9.61 -20.77
CA PRO A 607 0.84 10.08 -21.84
C PRO A 607 0.47 9.00 -22.86
N GLY A 608 1.30 7.96 -23.00
CA GLY A 608 1.04 6.82 -23.88
C GLY A 608 0.11 5.75 -23.31
N GLN A 609 -0.29 5.85 -22.04
CA GLN A 609 -1.16 4.90 -21.33
C GLN A 609 -2.20 5.66 -20.49
N ARG A 610 -3.11 6.37 -21.15
CA ARG A 610 -4.13 7.18 -20.51
C ARG A 610 -5.14 6.32 -19.74
N ILE A 611 -5.63 6.83 -18.63
CA ILE A 611 -6.74 6.31 -17.83
C ILE A 611 -7.95 7.22 -18.13
N GLU A 612 -9.07 6.61 -18.50
CA GLU A 612 -10.38 7.23 -18.57
C GLU A 612 -11.25 6.54 -17.52
N LEU A 613 -11.80 7.31 -16.59
CA LEU A 613 -12.55 6.81 -15.44
C LEU A 613 -13.96 6.36 -15.83
N GLU A 614 -14.48 6.94 -16.92
CA GLU A 614 -15.80 6.67 -17.51
C GLU A 614 -15.64 6.12 -18.96
N GLY A 615 -16.45 5.16 -19.40
CA GLY A 615 -16.34 4.53 -20.73
C GLY A 615 -17.38 3.46 -21.16
N SER A 616 -18.04 3.71 -22.30
CA SER A 616 -18.86 2.82 -23.17
C SER A 616 -20.13 2.16 -22.60
N ALA A 617 -20.37 2.18 -21.30
CA ALA A 617 -21.68 1.81 -20.75
C ALA A 617 -22.75 2.79 -21.28
N THR A 618 -23.90 2.26 -21.70
CA THR A 618 -25.06 3.08 -22.10
C THR A 618 -25.73 3.64 -20.85
N GLU A 619 -25.19 4.73 -20.33
CA GLU A 619 -25.84 5.54 -19.30
C GLU A 619 -27.12 6.18 -19.87
N ASP A 620 -28.11 6.42 -19.00
CA ASP A 620 -29.34 7.11 -19.39
C ASP A 620 -28.98 8.52 -19.94
N PRO A 621 -29.56 8.98 -21.06
CA PRO A 621 -29.38 10.35 -21.53
C PRO A 621 -29.61 11.43 -20.46
N GLU A 622 -30.44 11.22 -19.43
CA GLU A 622 -30.56 12.16 -18.30
C GLU A 622 -29.36 12.15 -17.33
N GLU A 623 -28.66 11.01 -17.17
CA GLU A 623 -27.40 10.88 -16.39
C GLU A 623 -26.20 11.53 -17.12
N LEU A 624 -26.12 11.36 -18.45
CA LEU A 624 -25.06 11.96 -19.28
C LEU A 624 -25.23 13.47 -19.54
N LEU A 625 -26.45 14.02 -19.48
CA LEU A 625 -26.70 15.45 -19.67
C LEU A 625 -26.15 16.32 -18.51
N ALA A 626 -25.70 15.71 -17.40
CA ALA A 626 -25.05 16.34 -16.26
C ALA A 626 -23.51 16.16 -16.23
N SER A 627 -22.89 15.34 -17.08
CA SER A 627 -21.42 15.19 -17.11
C SER A 627 -20.76 16.26 -18.00
N PRO A 628 -19.84 17.09 -17.49
CA PRO A 628 -19.09 18.04 -18.31
C PRO A 628 -17.92 17.35 -19.05
N SER A 629 -17.15 18.11 -19.82
CA SER A 629 -16.04 17.60 -20.65
C SER A 629 -14.85 16.96 -19.89
N VAL A 630 -14.92 16.84 -18.56
CA VAL A 630 -13.78 16.45 -17.72
C VAL A 630 -14.08 15.12 -17.03
N ASP A 631 -13.48 14.05 -17.56
CA ASP A 631 -13.54 12.68 -17.08
C ASP A 631 -13.35 12.56 -15.55
N GLY A 632 -14.29 11.90 -14.89
CA GLY A 632 -14.31 11.63 -13.46
C GLY A 632 -14.89 12.74 -12.57
N LEU A 633 -15.46 13.82 -13.13
CA LEU A 633 -16.08 14.92 -12.39
C LEU A 633 -17.54 15.14 -12.81
N TYR A 634 -18.38 15.54 -11.85
CA TYR A 634 -19.82 15.67 -12.01
C TYR A 634 -20.31 17.10 -11.75
N ARG A 635 -21.33 17.51 -12.50
CA ARG A 635 -21.94 18.83 -12.35
C ARG A 635 -22.95 18.83 -11.22
N TYR A 636 -22.74 19.72 -10.26
CA TYR A 636 -23.68 20.01 -9.19
C TYR A 636 -24.43 21.31 -9.50
N LEU A 637 -25.76 21.24 -9.53
CA LEU A 637 -26.59 22.39 -9.93
C LEU A 637 -26.57 23.50 -8.86
N SER A 638 -26.86 24.72 -9.27
CA SER A 638 -26.81 25.87 -8.37
C SER A 638 -27.81 25.77 -7.22
N ASP A 639 -29.01 25.26 -7.48
CA ASP A 639 -30.05 25.08 -6.46
C ASP A 639 -29.71 23.93 -5.49
N GLU A 640 -29.12 22.84 -6.00
CA GLU A 640 -28.62 21.76 -5.16
C GLU A 640 -27.53 22.25 -4.21
N ARG A 641 -26.56 23.02 -4.72
CA ARG A 641 -25.48 23.61 -3.92
C ARG A 641 -26.00 24.64 -2.91
N GLU A 642 -27.03 25.40 -3.27
CA GLU A 642 -27.68 26.36 -2.37
C GLU A 642 -28.33 25.64 -1.20
N HIS A 643 -29.09 24.57 -1.45
CA HIS A 643 -29.69 23.75 -0.39
C HIS A 643 -28.64 23.10 0.52
N ALA A 644 -27.53 22.62 -0.05
CA ALA A 644 -26.42 22.07 0.73
C ALA A 644 -25.74 23.13 1.61
N GLY A 645 -25.54 24.34 1.06
CA GLY A 645 -25.05 25.51 1.79
C GLY A 645 -25.99 25.94 2.91
N GLN A 646 -27.30 25.97 2.65
CA GLN A 646 -28.32 26.32 3.65
C GLN A 646 -28.30 25.34 4.83
N ALA A 647 -28.24 24.03 4.55
CA ALA A 647 -28.21 23.04 5.62
C ALA A 647 -26.92 23.12 6.45
N LEU A 648 -25.78 23.40 5.82
CA LEU A 648 -24.53 23.65 6.53
C LEU A 648 -24.62 24.91 7.40
N HIS A 649 -25.22 25.98 6.88
CA HIS A 649 -25.43 27.23 7.60
C HIS A 649 -26.28 27.02 8.85
N GLU A 650 -27.46 26.39 8.69
CA GLU A 650 -28.38 26.08 9.80
C GLU A 650 -27.71 25.23 10.88
N LEU A 651 -26.96 24.18 10.48
CA LEU A 651 -26.20 23.33 11.40
C LEU A 651 -25.16 24.12 12.19
N LEU A 652 -24.37 24.97 11.50
CA LEU A 652 -23.33 25.77 12.13
C LEU A 652 -23.91 26.81 13.08
N VAL A 653 -24.98 27.50 12.69
CA VAL A 653 -25.69 28.46 13.55
C VAL A 653 -26.16 27.77 14.83
N GLU A 654 -26.80 26.61 14.72
CA GLU A 654 -27.30 25.86 15.88
C GLU A 654 -26.15 25.41 16.78
N ARG A 655 -25.09 24.85 16.18
CA ARG A 655 -23.91 24.38 16.91
C ARG A 655 -23.20 25.50 17.66
N VAL A 656 -22.92 26.62 17.00
CA VAL A 656 -22.26 27.78 17.62
C VAL A 656 -23.13 28.34 18.75
N ARG A 657 -24.46 28.48 18.55
CA ARG A 657 -25.37 28.91 19.64
C ARG A 657 -25.32 27.98 20.84
N LYS A 658 -25.28 26.66 20.63
CA LYS A 658 -25.17 25.67 21.71
C LYS A 658 -23.85 25.81 22.47
N GLU A 659 -22.73 25.94 21.76
CA GLU A 659 -21.40 26.12 22.35
C GLU A 659 -21.26 27.45 23.12
N VAL A 660 -21.83 28.53 22.58
CA VAL A 660 -21.93 29.83 23.25
C VAL A 660 -22.73 29.73 24.52
N TYR A 661 -23.90 29.11 24.45
CA TYR A 661 -24.77 28.95 25.59
C TYR A 661 -24.09 28.17 26.72
N GLN A 662 -23.37 27.09 26.38
CA GLN A 662 -22.57 26.34 27.33
C GLN A 662 -21.46 27.19 27.95
N ALA A 663 -20.71 27.95 27.15
CA ALA A 663 -19.65 28.83 27.64
C ALA A 663 -20.20 29.90 28.62
N VAL A 664 -21.37 30.49 28.33
CA VAL A 664 -22.02 31.47 29.22
C VAL A 664 -22.44 30.83 30.55
N GLN A 665 -22.88 29.57 30.54
CA GLN A 665 -23.21 28.82 31.77
C GLN A 665 -21.98 28.48 32.61
N GLU A 666 -20.85 28.16 31.96
CA GLU A 666 -19.56 27.95 32.64
C GLU A 666 -19.10 29.24 33.35
N LEU A 667 -19.21 30.40 32.68
CA LEU A 667 -18.90 31.70 33.29
C LEU A 667 -19.77 32.01 34.51
N LYS A 668 -21.03 31.54 34.54
CA LYS A 668 -21.87 31.63 35.74
C LYS A 668 -21.32 30.76 36.87
N TYR A 669 -20.94 29.52 36.57
CA TYR A 669 -20.39 28.58 37.56
C TYR A 669 -19.07 29.09 38.17
N GLU A 670 -18.25 29.75 37.37
CA GLU A 670 -17.01 30.41 37.81
C GLU A 670 -17.25 31.72 38.58
N GLU A 671 -18.52 32.09 38.84
CA GLU A 671 -18.93 33.36 39.45
C GLU A 671 -18.49 34.61 38.67
N ARG A 672 -18.11 34.46 37.39
CA ARG A 672 -17.66 35.54 36.51
C ARG A 672 -18.82 36.32 35.88
N LEU A 673 -19.98 35.68 35.76
CA LEU A 673 -21.17 36.27 35.14
C LEU A 673 -22.43 35.99 35.98
N PRO A 674 -23.11 37.02 36.54
CA PRO A 674 -24.23 36.83 37.47
C PRO A 674 -25.56 36.57 36.74
N ILE A 675 -25.61 35.64 35.78
CA ILE A 675 -26.83 35.31 35.02
C ILE A 675 -27.31 33.92 35.38
N ASP A 676 -28.58 33.78 35.77
CA ASP A 676 -29.20 32.47 35.92
C ASP A 676 -30.00 32.05 34.68
N LEU A 677 -29.34 31.33 33.76
CA LEU A 677 -29.97 30.74 32.59
C LEU A 677 -30.62 29.35 32.86
N THR A 678 -30.68 28.89 34.11
CA THR A 678 -31.17 27.53 34.42
C THR A 678 -32.68 27.33 34.25
N THR A 679 -33.44 28.39 33.99
CA THR A 679 -34.91 28.33 33.78
C THR A 679 -35.36 28.77 32.39
N ILE A 680 -34.43 29.27 31.57
CA ILE A 680 -34.68 29.83 30.24
C ILE A 680 -33.99 28.92 29.20
N GLY A 681 -34.70 28.47 28.17
CA GLY A 681 -34.10 27.74 27.04
C GLY A 681 -33.36 28.69 26.07
N ILE A 682 -32.57 28.16 25.14
CA ILE A 682 -31.87 29.00 24.13
C ILE A 682 -32.88 29.87 23.36
N THR A 683 -33.99 29.29 22.88
CA THR A 683 -35.07 30.03 22.19
C THR A 683 -35.68 31.12 23.06
N GLY A 684 -35.87 30.85 24.36
CA GLY A 684 -36.37 31.83 25.32
C GLY A 684 -35.39 33.00 25.51
N LEU A 685 -34.10 32.69 25.62
CA LEU A 685 -33.04 33.69 25.74
C LEU A 685 -32.96 34.56 24.48
N LEU A 686 -32.99 33.95 23.29
CA LEU A 686 -33.04 34.67 22.02
C LEU A 686 -34.26 35.60 21.95
N GLY A 687 -35.44 35.14 22.37
CA GLY A 687 -36.65 35.98 22.42
C GLY A 687 -36.51 37.17 23.38
N VAL A 688 -35.83 36.99 24.51
CA VAL A 688 -35.53 38.07 25.47
C VAL A 688 -34.54 39.06 24.87
N LEU A 689 -33.50 38.58 24.21
CA LEU A 689 -32.48 39.41 23.58
C LEU A 689 -33.04 40.19 22.37
N ALA A 690 -33.91 39.59 21.57
CA ALA A 690 -34.59 40.27 20.46
C ALA A 690 -35.56 41.38 20.93
N GLY A 691 -35.98 41.37 22.20
CA GLY A 691 -36.86 42.36 22.81
C GLY A 691 -36.18 43.72 23.12
N PRO A 692 -36.95 44.68 23.66
CA PRO A 692 -36.40 45.97 24.09
C PRO A 692 -35.29 45.78 25.14
N ALA A 693 -34.15 46.46 24.97
CA ALA A 693 -32.98 46.30 25.86
C ALA A 693 -33.31 46.49 27.35
N ALA A 694 -34.22 47.41 27.70
CA ALA A 694 -34.68 47.62 29.07
C ALA A 694 -35.40 46.40 29.68
N ALA A 695 -36.14 45.64 28.86
CA ALA A 695 -36.81 44.42 29.29
C ALA A 695 -35.80 43.28 29.53
N ALA A 696 -34.81 43.14 28.64
CA ALA A 696 -33.74 42.16 28.78
C ALA A 696 -32.86 42.44 30.02
N ILE A 697 -32.52 43.72 30.26
CA ILE A 697 -31.81 44.17 31.48
C ILE A 697 -32.59 43.79 32.74
N ALA A 698 -33.89 44.11 32.77
CA ALA A 698 -34.73 43.86 33.93
C ALA A 698 -34.94 42.36 34.20
N LEU A 699 -35.02 41.54 33.15
CA LEU A 699 -35.25 40.10 33.27
C LEU A 699 -33.98 39.32 33.62
N LEU A 700 -32.84 39.67 33.01
CA LEU A 700 -31.59 38.94 33.19
C LEU A 700 -30.71 39.52 34.31
N GLY A 701 -31.04 40.69 34.85
CA GLY A 701 -30.28 41.34 35.93
C GLY A 701 -28.91 41.84 35.49
N LEU A 702 -28.75 42.19 34.21
CA LEU A 702 -27.46 42.52 33.59
C LEU A 702 -27.27 44.00 33.30
N THR A 703 -26.01 44.41 33.13
CA THR A 703 -25.69 45.75 32.62
C THR A 703 -26.08 45.87 31.13
N PRO A 704 -26.31 47.10 30.62
CA PRO A 704 -26.54 47.32 29.19
C PRO A 704 -25.41 46.77 28.30
N GLU A 705 -24.16 46.88 28.77
CA GLU A 705 -22.97 46.35 28.10
C GLU A 705 -23.01 44.82 28.00
N ASN A 706 -23.35 44.12 29.09
CA ASN A 706 -23.47 42.67 29.07
C ASN A 706 -24.61 42.21 28.14
N ILE A 707 -25.71 42.95 28.05
CA ILE A 707 -26.80 42.65 27.10
C ILE A 707 -26.34 42.84 25.65
N ALA A 708 -25.58 43.90 25.36
CA ALA A 708 -25.01 44.10 24.02
C ALA A 708 -24.04 42.96 23.65
N ASN A 709 -23.17 42.55 24.56
CA ASN A 709 -22.23 41.44 24.35
C ASN A 709 -22.97 40.10 24.14
N LEU A 710 -24.06 39.84 24.88
CA LEU A 710 -24.86 38.64 24.67
C LEU A 710 -25.57 38.63 23.31
N LYS A 711 -26.06 39.77 22.82
CA LYS A 711 -26.64 39.85 21.47
C LYS A 711 -25.61 39.49 20.40
N LEU A 712 -24.43 40.07 20.48
CA LEU A 712 -23.32 39.79 19.56
C LEU A 712 -22.96 38.29 19.57
N LEU A 713 -22.96 37.64 20.73
CA LEU A 713 -22.67 36.20 20.79
C LEU A 713 -23.75 35.25 20.27
N PHE A 714 -25.02 35.59 20.45
CA PHE A 714 -26.14 34.67 20.18
C PHE A 714 -26.82 34.93 18.83
N GLU A 715 -26.66 36.14 18.29
CA GLU A 715 -27.22 36.55 17.01
C GLU A 715 -26.13 36.66 15.94
N ASP A 716 -25.06 37.43 16.20
CA ASP A 716 -24.03 37.81 15.22
C ASP A 716 -23.01 36.69 14.97
N MET A 717 -22.28 36.29 16.02
CA MET A 717 -21.21 35.30 15.93
C MET A 717 -21.64 33.96 15.27
N PRO A 718 -22.82 33.38 15.57
CA PRO A 718 -23.26 32.17 14.90
C PRO A 718 -23.53 32.39 13.40
N ASP A 719 -24.07 33.56 13.01
CA ASP A 719 -24.32 33.89 11.60
C ASP A 719 -23.01 34.14 10.86
N ASP A 720 -22.06 34.87 11.45
CA ASP A 720 -20.75 35.17 10.87
C ASP A 720 -19.93 33.92 10.62
N VAL A 721 -19.83 33.05 11.64
CA VAL A 721 -19.11 31.77 11.51
C VAL A 721 -19.76 30.89 10.44
N ALA A 722 -21.09 30.79 10.43
CA ALA A 722 -21.81 29.98 9.47
C ALA A 722 -21.67 30.52 8.04
N THR A 723 -21.82 31.83 7.86
CA THR A 723 -21.70 32.52 6.58
C THR A 723 -20.29 32.42 6.03
N GLN A 724 -19.26 32.65 6.85
CA GLN A 724 -17.86 32.53 6.44
C GLN A 724 -17.52 31.12 5.95
N MET A 725 -17.93 30.09 6.68
CA MET A 725 -17.71 28.69 6.31
C MET A 725 -18.46 28.33 5.01
N CYS A 726 -19.71 28.75 4.88
CA CYS A 726 -20.52 28.49 3.68
C CYS A 726 -19.98 29.25 2.46
N ASN A 727 -19.48 30.48 2.63
CA ASN A 727 -18.82 31.25 1.58
C ASN A 727 -17.50 30.61 1.12
N THR A 728 -16.74 30.04 2.06
CA THR A 728 -15.53 29.26 1.77
C THR A 728 -15.85 28.05 0.90
N PHE A 729 -16.92 27.31 1.24
CA PHE A 729 -17.41 26.21 0.41
C PHE A 729 -17.92 26.67 -0.97
N ALA A 730 -18.74 27.72 -1.00
CA ALA A 730 -19.52 28.07 -2.18
C ALA A 730 -18.73 28.88 -3.23
N LYS A 731 -17.84 29.76 -2.77
CA LYS A 731 -17.15 30.78 -3.59
C LYS A 731 -15.66 30.93 -3.28
N ASP A 732 -15.11 30.15 -2.35
CA ASP A 732 -13.71 30.26 -1.93
C ASP A 732 -13.40 31.62 -1.26
N ARG A 733 -14.39 32.19 -0.57
CA ARG A 733 -14.32 33.52 0.08
C ARG A 733 -14.38 33.39 1.61
N ALA A 734 -13.26 32.98 2.21
CA ALA A 734 -13.13 32.90 3.66
C ALA A 734 -12.97 34.27 4.34
N ASP A 735 -12.80 35.34 3.57
CA ASP A 735 -12.65 36.71 4.03
C ASP A 735 -13.97 37.45 4.26
N GLU A 736 -15.10 36.86 3.85
CA GLU A 736 -16.43 37.46 3.94
C GLU A 736 -17.27 36.76 5.02
N THR A 737 -17.59 37.48 6.09
CA THR A 737 -18.43 37.01 7.22
C THR A 737 -19.88 37.44 7.10
N ASP A 738 -20.16 38.57 6.44
CA ASP A 738 -21.49 39.20 6.49
C ASP A 738 -22.30 38.96 5.21
N GLU A 739 -21.63 38.92 4.04
CA GLU A 739 -22.28 38.73 2.76
C GLU A 739 -22.64 37.24 2.53
N ARG A 740 -23.91 36.94 2.28
CA ARG A 740 -24.39 35.56 2.05
C ARG A 740 -24.16 35.07 0.62
N LEU A 741 -22.89 35.06 0.19
CA LEU A 741 -22.51 34.65 -1.16
C LEU A 741 -22.89 33.19 -1.47
N TRP A 742 -23.04 32.37 -0.44
CA TRP A 742 -23.46 30.98 -0.53
C TRP A 742 -24.92 30.80 -0.96
N GLU A 743 -25.80 31.82 -0.82
CA GLU A 743 -27.18 31.79 -1.33
C GLU A 743 -27.24 31.91 -2.87
N SER A 744 -26.11 32.19 -3.53
CA SER A 744 -26.00 32.22 -4.99
C SER A 744 -24.71 31.52 -5.45
N PRO A 745 -24.56 30.22 -5.14
CA PRO A 745 -23.29 29.50 -5.25
C PRO A 745 -22.89 29.28 -6.72
N GLY A 746 -23.85 29.32 -7.66
CA GLY A 746 -23.65 28.95 -9.05
C GLY A 746 -23.51 27.44 -9.20
N GLU A 747 -23.14 26.96 -10.38
CA GLU A 747 -22.90 25.54 -10.60
C GLU A 747 -21.50 25.13 -10.14
N GLY A 748 -21.37 23.89 -9.67
CA GLY A 748 -20.11 23.28 -9.27
C GLY A 748 -19.70 22.18 -10.23
N LEU A 749 -18.39 21.90 -10.27
CA LEU A 749 -17.83 20.75 -10.97
C LEU A 749 -16.86 20.01 -10.04
N ALA A 750 -17.33 18.94 -9.42
CA ALA A 750 -16.62 18.24 -8.36
C ALA A 750 -16.90 16.74 -8.40
N VAL A 751 -16.31 16.00 -7.47
CA VAL A 751 -16.56 14.58 -7.30
C VAL A 751 -16.65 14.25 -5.81
N SER A 752 -17.66 13.49 -5.40
CA SER A 752 -17.81 12.98 -4.04
C SER A 752 -17.30 11.53 -3.92
N PRO A 753 -17.18 10.99 -2.68
CA PRO A 753 -16.93 9.55 -2.51
C PRO A 753 -18.03 8.65 -3.10
N ASP A 754 -19.32 8.97 -2.97
CA ASP A 754 -20.36 8.12 -3.60
C ASP A 754 -20.36 8.26 -5.13
N ASP A 755 -20.03 9.43 -5.70
CA ASP A 755 -19.88 9.59 -7.15
C ASP A 755 -18.83 8.60 -7.69
N ILE A 756 -17.67 8.53 -7.02
CA ILE A 756 -16.59 7.59 -7.36
C ILE A 756 -17.08 6.14 -7.27
N ARG A 757 -17.88 5.82 -6.26
CA ARG A 757 -18.42 4.47 -6.08
C ARG A 757 -19.46 4.11 -7.13
N LEU A 758 -20.30 5.06 -7.53
CA LEU A 758 -21.49 4.81 -8.36
C LEU A 758 -21.22 4.94 -9.86
N PHE A 759 -20.30 5.82 -10.25
CA PHE A 759 -20.17 6.27 -11.63
C PHE A 759 -18.79 5.99 -12.26
N TRP A 760 -17.74 5.69 -11.48
CA TRP A 760 -16.48 5.24 -12.10
C TRP A 760 -16.59 3.79 -12.54
N ASP A 761 -16.21 3.53 -13.80
CA ASP A 761 -16.46 2.27 -14.47
C ASP A 761 -15.45 1.17 -14.07
N PRO A 762 -15.87 -0.12 -14.09
CA PRO A 762 -14.94 -1.24 -14.01
C PRO A 762 -14.00 -1.27 -15.22
N PRO A 763 -12.79 -1.85 -15.08
CA PRO A 763 -11.90 -2.10 -16.21
C PRO A 763 -12.61 -2.87 -17.34
N THR A 764 -12.42 -2.48 -18.61
CA THR A 764 -12.95 -3.25 -19.75
C THR A 764 -11.91 -4.19 -20.36
N SER A 765 -12.35 -5.34 -20.90
CA SER A 765 -11.46 -6.38 -21.47
C SER A 765 -10.83 -6.02 -22.83
N THR A 766 -10.94 -4.77 -23.29
CA THR A 766 -10.53 -4.33 -24.64
C THR A 766 -9.34 -3.36 -24.63
N THR A 767 -8.59 -3.33 -23.53
CA THR A 767 -7.40 -2.50 -23.28
C THR A 767 -6.28 -2.78 -24.27
N ARG A 768 -6.43 -2.27 -25.50
CA ARG A 768 -5.35 -2.13 -26.47
C ARG A 768 -4.43 -1.01 -26.00
N GLU A 769 -3.35 -1.37 -25.30
CA GLU A 769 -2.06 -0.71 -25.03
C GLU A 769 -1.94 0.83 -24.80
N ARG A 770 -2.96 1.67 -25.05
CA ARG A 770 -2.86 3.13 -24.97
C ARG A 770 -3.91 3.84 -24.11
N VAL A 771 -5.10 3.25 -23.93
CA VAL A 771 -6.17 3.81 -23.08
C VAL A 771 -6.78 2.71 -22.21
N TRP A 772 -6.83 2.96 -20.91
CA TRP A 772 -7.48 2.15 -19.88
C TRP A 772 -8.83 2.77 -19.56
N HIS A 773 -9.92 2.09 -19.89
CA HIS A 773 -11.28 2.51 -19.53
C HIS A 773 -11.70 1.81 -18.25
N GLY A 774 -12.03 2.61 -17.24
CA GLY A 774 -12.41 2.15 -15.91
C GLY A 774 -11.24 1.57 -15.12
N LEU A 775 -11.22 1.80 -13.82
CA LEU A 775 -10.23 1.23 -12.89
C LEU A 775 -10.88 0.53 -11.70
N TYR A 776 -12.11 0.92 -11.37
CA TYR A 776 -12.76 0.62 -10.12
C TYR A 776 -14.18 0.18 -10.44
N GLY A 777 -14.66 -0.93 -9.90
CA GLY A 777 -16.05 -1.32 -10.21
C GLY A 777 -16.61 -2.38 -9.30
N ARG A 778 -15.91 -2.64 -8.19
CA ARG A 778 -16.37 -3.54 -7.15
C ARG A 778 -16.16 -2.89 -5.79
N ALA A 779 -17.27 -2.63 -5.12
CA ALA A 779 -17.30 -2.19 -3.73
C ALA A 779 -17.47 -3.41 -2.83
N GLU A 780 -16.55 -3.60 -1.89
CA GLU A 780 -16.63 -4.66 -0.88
C GLU A 780 -16.65 -4.03 0.51
N ARG A 781 -17.27 -4.70 1.48
CA ARG A 781 -17.17 -4.28 2.89
C ARG A 781 -15.71 -4.17 3.30
N LEU A 782 -15.35 -3.10 4.00
CA LEU A 782 -14.02 -2.89 4.57
C LEU A 782 -13.78 -3.86 5.72
N LEU A 783 -12.76 -4.70 5.57
CA LEU A 783 -12.39 -5.72 6.56
C LEU A 783 -11.20 -5.25 7.40
N LEU A 784 -11.46 -4.23 8.22
CA LEU A 784 -10.50 -3.71 9.19
C LEU A 784 -10.41 -4.65 10.39
N THR A 785 -9.19 -5.01 10.78
CA THR A 785 -8.96 -5.75 12.03
C THR A 785 -7.98 -5.00 12.92
N PRO A 786 -8.25 -4.87 14.22
CA PRO A 786 -7.33 -4.21 15.15
C PRO A 786 -6.07 -5.05 15.39
N SER A 787 -5.11 -4.43 16.08
CA SER A 787 -3.89 -5.07 16.55
C SER A 787 -4.23 -6.26 17.43
N ARG A 788 -3.62 -7.42 17.15
CA ARG A 788 -3.93 -8.65 17.89
C ARG A 788 -2.75 -9.61 17.94
N PRO A 789 -2.63 -10.41 19.01
CA PRO A 789 -1.76 -11.57 18.99
C PRO A 789 -2.33 -12.60 18.00
N GLU A 790 -1.51 -13.07 17.07
CA GLU A 790 -1.84 -14.15 16.15
C GLU A 790 -0.73 -15.21 16.20
N PRO A 791 -1.07 -16.51 16.20
CA PRO A 791 -0.06 -17.55 16.03
C PRO A 791 0.47 -17.46 14.60
N ARG A 792 1.76 -17.15 14.48
CA ARG A 792 2.48 -17.05 13.21
C ARG A 792 3.58 -18.09 13.19
N ARG A 793 3.69 -18.81 12.09
CA ARG A 793 4.76 -19.76 11.87
C ARG A 793 6.09 -19.00 11.76
N VAL A 794 7.10 -19.49 12.44
CA VAL A 794 8.46 -18.94 12.34
C VAL A 794 9.03 -19.37 10.98
N HIS A 795 9.61 -18.41 10.28
CA HIS A 795 10.30 -18.65 9.03
C HIS A 795 11.78 -18.27 9.18
N GLN A 796 12.64 -19.02 8.51
CA GLN A 796 14.08 -18.78 8.51
C GLN A 796 14.63 -18.90 7.11
N TRP A 797 15.73 -18.19 6.83
CA TRP A 797 16.41 -18.36 5.55
C TRP A 797 16.96 -19.78 5.44
N ASP A 798 16.64 -20.45 4.35
CA ASP A 798 17.21 -21.73 3.97
C ASP A 798 17.74 -21.66 2.54
N ARG A 799 18.57 -22.63 2.17
CA ARG A 799 19.12 -22.73 0.83
C ARG A 799 18.05 -23.30 -0.11
N SER A 800 17.66 -22.49 -1.08
CA SER A 800 16.85 -22.95 -2.21
C SER A 800 17.66 -23.95 -3.05
N ARG A 801 17.00 -25.04 -3.45
CA ARG A 801 17.60 -26.05 -4.34
C ARG A 801 17.53 -25.65 -5.81
N GLY A 802 17.04 -24.46 -6.08
CA GLY A 802 16.78 -23.97 -7.41
C GLY A 802 15.33 -23.51 -7.54
N PRO A 803 14.93 -23.04 -8.71
CA PRO A 803 13.58 -22.57 -9.00
C PRO A 803 12.58 -23.75 -9.12
N ALA A 804 11.29 -23.44 -9.02
CA ALA A 804 10.20 -24.39 -9.11
C ALA A 804 8.95 -23.73 -9.71
N LEU A 805 8.19 -24.46 -10.52
CA LEU A 805 6.87 -24.04 -10.99
C LEU A 805 5.79 -24.76 -10.19
N VAL A 806 5.00 -24.00 -9.42
CA VAL A 806 3.86 -24.51 -8.68
C VAL A 806 2.57 -24.25 -9.44
N THR A 807 1.69 -25.24 -9.47
CA THR A 807 0.33 -25.10 -10.01
C THR A 807 -0.68 -25.62 -9.00
N GLY A 808 -1.94 -25.19 -9.09
CA GLY A 808 -2.97 -25.64 -8.15
C GLY A 808 -4.30 -24.95 -8.33
N THR A 809 -5.26 -25.28 -7.47
CA THR A 809 -6.57 -24.63 -7.41
C THR A 809 -6.84 -24.07 -6.01
N VAL A 810 -7.70 -23.05 -5.93
CA VAL A 810 -8.21 -22.55 -4.65
C VAL A 810 -9.70 -22.86 -4.58
N ARG A 811 -10.12 -23.56 -3.53
CA ARG A 811 -11.50 -24.00 -3.36
C ARG A 811 -12.10 -23.57 -2.03
N TYR A 812 -13.40 -23.28 -2.05
CA TYR A 812 -14.21 -23.11 -0.85
C TYR A 812 -15.51 -23.90 -1.02
N ARG A 813 -15.81 -24.82 -0.09
CA ARG A 813 -16.98 -25.72 -0.17
C ARG A 813 -17.12 -26.41 -1.54
N ASP A 814 -15.99 -26.94 -2.02
CA ASP A 814 -15.82 -27.62 -3.32
C ASP A 814 -16.04 -26.74 -4.57
N ILE A 815 -16.13 -25.42 -4.42
CA ILE A 815 -16.24 -24.45 -5.52
C ILE A 815 -14.85 -23.86 -5.80
N GLU A 816 -14.38 -23.96 -7.05
CA GLU A 816 -13.14 -23.28 -7.50
C GLU A 816 -13.38 -21.77 -7.61
N ILE A 817 -12.52 -20.97 -6.99
CA ILE A 817 -12.67 -19.52 -6.92
C ILE A 817 -11.80 -18.85 -7.97
N GLU A 818 -12.37 -18.04 -8.86
CA GLU A 818 -11.64 -17.16 -9.79
C GLU A 818 -11.28 -15.86 -9.06
N GLY A 819 -10.05 -15.37 -9.25
CA GLY A 819 -9.56 -14.15 -8.62
C GLY A 819 -9.16 -14.30 -7.14
N ALA A 820 -8.96 -15.52 -6.64
CA ALA A 820 -8.36 -15.74 -5.33
C ALA A 820 -6.87 -15.43 -5.37
N THR A 821 -6.38 -14.65 -4.42
CA THR A 821 -4.96 -14.34 -4.29
C THR A 821 -4.24 -15.54 -3.67
N VAL A 822 -3.16 -15.99 -4.30
CA VAL A 822 -2.31 -17.10 -3.85
C VAL A 822 -0.90 -16.59 -3.65
N ARG A 823 -0.28 -16.92 -2.53
CA ARG A 823 1.04 -16.45 -2.14
C ARG A 823 1.94 -17.57 -1.63
N PHE A 824 3.17 -17.59 -2.12
CA PHE A 824 4.25 -18.47 -1.71
C PHE A 824 5.48 -17.61 -1.41
N GLY A 825 5.73 -17.33 -0.12
CA GLY A 825 6.75 -16.34 0.22
C GLY A 825 6.31 -14.93 -0.22
N CYS A 826 7.19 -14.19 -0.89
CA CYS A 826 6.84 -12.91 -1.50
C CYS A 826 6.10 -13.03 -2.84
N GLU A 827 6.16 -14.21 -3.47
CA GLU A 827 5.58 -14.44 -4.78
C GLU A 827 4.07 -14.56 -4.67
N THR A 828 3.35 -13.81 -5.51
CA THR A 828 1.89 -13.74 -5.48
C THR A 828 1.31 -13.85 -6.88
N THR A 829 0.20 -14.59 -7.01
CA THR A 829 -0.59 -14.70 -8.23
C THR A 829 -2.08 -14.70 -7.89
N MET A 830 -2.94 -14.70 -8.91
CA MET A 830 -4.38 -14.88 -8.76
C MET A 830 -4.83 -16.11 -9.53
N THR A 831 -5.83 -16.81 -9.01
CA THR A 831 -6.47 -17.90 -9.76
C THR A 831 -7.19 -17.34 -10.99
N ARG A 832 -7.01 -18.01 -12.12
CA ARG A 832 -7.58 -17.63 -13.41
C ARG A 832 -8.38 -18.80 -13.97
N LYS A 833 -9.44 -18.47 -14.70
CA LYS A 833 -10.19 -19.47 -15.44
C LYS A 833 -9.49 -19.78 -16.76
N ALA A 834 -9.02 -21.02 -16.91
CA ALA A 834 -8.46 -21.56 -18.15
C ALA A 834 -9.36 -22.69 -18.66
N ASP A 835 -9.98 -22.50 -19.83
CA ASP A 835 -10.96 -23.42 -20.43
C ASP A 835 -12.10 -23.85 -19.48
N ARG A 836 -11.93 -24.99 -18.80
CA ARG A 836 -12.91 -25.63 -17.90
C ARG A 836 -12.51 -25.64 -16.43
N HIS A 837 -11.31 -25.19 -16.09
CA HIS A 837 -10.77 -25.23 -14.72
C HIS A 837 -10.31 -23.84 -14.28
N THR A 838 -10.47 -23.56 -13.00
CA THR A 838 -9.94 -22.34 -12.38
C THR A 838 -8.76 -22.71 -11.49
N GLY A 839 -7.59 -22.19 -11.83
CA GLY A 839 -6.35 -22.55 -11.14
C GLY A 839 -5.31 -21.43 -11.20
N TYR A 840 -4.15 -21.69 -10.62
CA TYR A 840 -3.02 -20.78 -10.62
C TYR A 840 -1.76 -21.49 -11.10
N ALA A 841 -0.81 -20.71 -11.59
CA ALA A 841 0.57 -21.10 -11.86
C ALA A 841 1.49 -19.99 -11.34
N LEU A 842 2.56 -20.35 -10.64
CA LEU A 842 3.49 -19.41 -10.02
C LEU A 842 4.90 -19.99 -9.99
N ALA A 843 5.89 -19.22 -10.44
CA ALA A 843 7.30 -19.58 -10.28
C ALA A 843 7.79 -19.15 -8.89
N VAL A 844 8.45 -20.04 -8.17
CA VAL A 844 8.95 -19.82 -6.80
C VAL A 844 10.32 -20.47 -6.64
N SER A 845 11.08 -20.11 -5.60
CA SER A 845 12.26 -20.88 -5.24
C SER A 845 11.87 -22.21 -4.57
N ALA A 846 12.58 -23.30 -4.79
CA ALA A 846 12.35 -24.57 -4.12
C ALA A 846 12.65 -24.46 -2.62
N GLY A 847 11.84 -25.11 -1.81
CA GLY A 847 11.93 -25.08 -0.35
C GLY A 847 10.60 -25.32 0.32
N ARG A 848 10.58 -25.17 1.65
CA ARG A 848 9.39 -25.38 2.47
C ARG A 848 8.59 -24.09 2.60
N TYR A 849 7.33 -24.07 2.16
CA TYR A 849 6.45 -22.91 2.22
C TYR A 849 5.23 -23.15 3.08
N GLU A 850 4.80 -22.11 3.81
CA GLU A 850 3.40 -21.95 4.21
C GLU A 850 2.69 -21.19 3.09
N ALA A 851 2.15 -21.93 2.12
CA ALA A 851 1.37 -21.35 1.04
C ALA A 851 0.05 -20.79 1.59
N PHE A 852 -0.27 -19.57 1.19
CA PHE A 852 -1.43 -18.83 1.67
C PHE A 852 -2.34 -18.49 0.49
N ALA A 853 -3.64 -18.73 0.63
CA ALA A 853 -4.63 -18.22 -0.30
C ALA A 853 -5.68 -17.40 0.44
N SER A 854 -6.25 -16.40 -0.24
CA SER A 854 -7.38 -15.66 0.28
C SER A 854 -8.32 -15.18 -0.83
N ALA A 855 -9.60 -15.09 -0.51
CA ALA A 855 -10.61 -14.56 -1.40
C ALA A 855 -11.73 -13.89 -0.59
N TYR A 856 -12.30 -12.81 -1.12
CA TYR A 856 -13.49 -12.21 -0.55
C TYR A 856 -14.72 -13.03 -0.94
N TRP A 857 -15.55 -13.39 0.05
CA TRP A 857 -16.79 -14.12 -0.18
C TRP A 857 -18.00 -13.19 -0.03
N PRO A 858 -18.73 -12.87 -1.12
CA PRO A 858 -19.81 -11.90 -1.09
C PRO A 858 -20.97 -12.26 -0.17
N ASP A 859 -21.36 -13.54 -0.09
CA ASP A 859 -22.55 -13.94 0.68
C ASP A 859 -22.41 -13.69 2.19
N THR A 860 -21.17 -13.77 2.71
CA THR A 860 -20.88 -13.59 4.13
C THR A 860 -20.17 -12.27 4.42
N ASN A 861 -19.78 -11.51 3.39
CA ASN A 861 -18.95 -10.30 3.49
C ASN A 861 -17.67 -10.54 4.33
N GLN A 862 -16.97 -11.64 4.06
CA GLN A 862 -15.77 -12.06 4.79
C GLN A 862 -14.60 -12.32 3.86
N GLN A 863 -13.39 -12.09 4.36
CA GLN A 863 -12.18 -12.62 3.73
C GLN A 863 -12.04 -14.07 4.18
N LEU A 864 -12.11 -15.00 3.24
CA LEU A 864 -11.77 -16.38 3.48
C LEU A 864 -10.26 -16.55 3.31
N THR A 865 -9.67 -17.40 4.14
CA THR A 865 -8.23 -17.68 4.08
C THR A 865 -7.98 -19.18 4.14
N GLY A 866 -6.93 -19.63 3.45
CA GLY A 866 -6.43 -21.00 3.50
C GLY A 866 -4.92 -20.99 3.66
N ARG A 867 -4.39 -21.93 4.44
CA ARG A 867 -2.95 -22.13 4.62
C ARG A 867 -2.61 -23.60 4.42
N VAL A 868 -1.56 -23.89 3.66
CA VAL A 868 -1.03 -25.25 3.50
C VAL A 868 0.49 -25.23 3.62
N LEU A 869 1.03 -26.14 4.43
CA LEU A 869 2.47 -26.34 4.54
C LEU A 869 2.90 -27.34 3.47
N VAL A 870 3.81 -26.93 2.58
CA VAL A 870 4.20 -27.73 1.42
C VAL A 870 5.71 -27.66 1.21
N GLU A 871 6.28 -28.80 0.82
CA GLU A 871 7.66 -28.89 0.36
C GLU A 871 7.66 -28.77 -1.17
N VAL A 872 8.30 -27.72 -1.69
CA VAL A 872 8.41 -27.45 -3.12
C VAL A 872 9.78 -27.92 -3.60
N GLU A 873 9.81 -28.93 -4.46
CA GLU A 873 11.06 -29.42 -5.07
C GLU A 873 11.52 -28.53 -6.24
N ALA A 874 12.79 -28.58 -6.63
CA ALA A 874 13.25 -27.82 -7.80
C ALA A 874 12.72 -28.45 -9.10
N GLY A 875 12.34 -27.61 -10.07
CA GLY A 875 11.70 -28.01 -11.33
C GLY A 875 10.17 -27.98 -11.28
N ASP A 876 9.53 -28.70 -12.21
CA ASP A 876 8.07 -28.80 -12.25
C ASP A 876 7.56 -29.64 -11.08
N GLN A 877 6.62 -29.08 -10.29
CA GLN A 877 6.03 -29.85 -9.20
C GLN A 877 5.28 -31.07 -9.75
N PRO A 878 5.46 -32.27 -9.15
CA PRO A 878 4.87 -33.51 -9.64
C PRO A 878 3.33 -33.55 -9.53
N GLY A 879 2.70 -32.59 -8.84
CA GLY A 879 1.25 -32.49 -8.74
C GLY A 879 0.78 -31.10 -8.30
N PRO A 880 -0.54 -30.84 -8.40
CA PRO A 880 -1.13 -29.57 -8.00
C PRO A 880 -1.09 -29.41 -6.47
N ILE A 881 -0.86 -28.18 -6.02
CA ILE A 881 -0.98 -27.77 -4.62
C ILE A 881 -2.34 -27.10 -4.47
N ASP A 882 -3.36 -27.86 -4.08
CA ASP A 882 -4.70 -27.30 -3.86
C ASP A 882 -4.79 -26.65 -2.47
N ILE A 883 -5.37 -25.45 -2.41
CA ILE A 883 -5.56 -24.70 -1.16
C ILE A 883 -7.06 -24.59 -0.87
N LEU A 884 -7.47 -25.12 0.27
CA LEU A 884 -8.84 -25.02 0.77
C LEU A 884 -8.97 -23.77 1.63
N LEU A 885 -9.92 -22.91 1.29
CA LEU A 885 -10.28 -21.77 2.13
C LEU A 885 -11.23 -22.23 3.24
N GLU A 886 -11.07 -21.65 4.41
CA GLU A 886 -11.85 -21.96 5.60
C GLU A 886 -12.72 -20.75 6.00
N ASP A 887 -13.86 -21.04 6.64
CA ASP A 887 -14.64 -20.01 7.31
C ASP A 887 -13.81 -19.36 8.44
N PRO A 888 -14.01 -18.06 8.73
CA PRO A 888 -13.38 -17.46 9.89
C PRO A 888 -13.70 -18.26 11.16
N PRO A 889 -12.72 -18.46 12.05
CA PRO A 889 -12.93 -19.30 13.21
C PRO A 889 -14.07 -18.79 14.11
N GLU A 890 -15.01 -19.68 14.46
CA GLU A 890 -16.21 -19.32 15.23
C GLU A 890 -15.90 -18.67 16.59
N TRP A 891 -14.73 -19.00 17.15
CA TRP A 891 -14.24 -18.47 18.42
C TRP A 891 -13.86 -16.98 18.39
N ARG A 892 -13.90 -16.35 17.21
CA ARG A 892 -13.79 -14.90 17.06
C ARG A 892 -15.19 -14.29 16.94
N ARG A 893 -15.54 -13.45 17.91
CA ARG A 893 -16.85 -12.79 17.97
C ARG A 893 -16.72 -11.30 17.71
N LEU A 894 -17.67 -10.74 16.98
CA LEU A 894 -17.86 -9.31 16.81
C LEU A 894 -19.08 -8.90 17.63
N LEU A 895 -18.82 -8.23 18.75
CA LEU A 895 -19.84 -7.50 19.47
C LEU A 895 -20.19 -6.25 18.65
N SER A 896 -21.47 -6.05 18.35
CA SER A 896 -21.97 -4.82 17.75
C SER A 896 -23.08 -4.25 18.61
N CYS A 897 -22.98 -2.97 18.97
CA CYS A 897 -23.94 -2.22 19.76
C CYS A 897 -24.38 -1.01 18.95
N THR A 898 -25.66 -0.94 18.56
CA THR A 898 -26.20 0.15 17.73
C THR A 898 -27.53 0.65 18.28
N GLY A 899 -27.76 1.96 18.32
CA GLY A 899 -29.00 2.55 18.83
C GLY A 899 -28.95 4.06 19.00
N ARG A 900 -29.72 4.59 19.95
CA ARG A 900 -29.87 6.03 20.21
C ARG A 900 -30.07 6.36 21.69
N ILE A 901 -29.75 7.60 22.01
CA ILE A 901 -29.99 8.26 23.30
C ILE A 901 -30.69 9.59 23.00
N ASP A 902 -31.90 9.77 23.50
CA ASP A 902 -32.66 11.01 23.41
C ASP A 902 -32.73 11.65 24.80
N THR A 903 -32.11 12.81 24.97
CA THR A 903 -32.16 13.57 26.23
C THR A 903 -33.00 14.82 26.02
N VAL A 904 -33.91 15.10 26.94
CA VAL A 904 -34.78 16.27 26.90
C VAL A 904 -34.69 17.02 28.19
N ARG A 905 -34.21 18.26 28.13
CA ARG A 905 -34.37 19.21 29.21
C ARG A 905 -35.64 19.99 28.97
N ARG A 906 -36.52 20.00 29.97
CA ARG A 906 -37.75 20.78 29.89
C ARG A 906 -37.57 22.13 30.56
N VAL A 907 -38.02 23.18 29.91
CA VAL A 907 -37.86 24.56 30.41
C VAL A 907 -39.20 25.18 30.77
N LEU A 908 -39.18 26.18 31.66
CA LEU A 908 -40.38 26.93 32.03
C LEU A 908 -40.74 27.97 30.97
N VAL A 909 -39.73 28.54 30.31
CA VAL A 909 -39.89 29.58 29.29
C VAL A 909 -39.01 29.24 28.07
N GLY A 910 -39.66 29.09 26.92
CA GLY A 910 -39.01 28.69 25.66
C GLY A 910 -39.42 27.29 25.21
N GLU A 911 -38.67 26.75 24.26
CA GLU A 911 -38.82 25.37 23.79
C GLU A 911 -37.95 24.42 24.63
N ASP A 912 -38.41 23.18 24.78
CA ASP A 912 -37.63 22.12 25.41
C ASP A 912 -36.31 21.92 24.64
N ASP A 913 -35.20 21.73 25.35
CA ASP A 913 -33.92 21.45 24.72
C ASP A 913 -33.81 19.94 24.47
N TRP A 914 -33.79 19.54 23.21
CA TRP A 914 -33.60 18.15 22.80
C TRP A 914 -32.13 17.91 22.42
N ALA A 915 -31.62 16.76 22.82
CA ALA A 915 -30.32 16.28 22.40
C ALA A 915 -30.47 14.82 21.97
N HIS A 916 -29.97 14.52 20.77
CA HIS A 916 -30.07 13.21 20.15
C HIS A 916 -28.66 12.70 19.88
N ALA A 917 -28.28 11.58 20.47
CA ALA A 917 -27.00 10.92 20.22
C ALA A 917 -27.21 9.51 19.71
N THR A 918 -26.31 9.03 18.87
CA THR A 918 -26.32 7.65 18.38
C THR A 918 -25.43 6.78 19.27
N VAL A 919 -25.90 5.59 19.61
CA VAL A 919 -25.07 4.53 20.19
C VAL A 919 -24.49 3.75 19.04
N ASN A 920 -23.17 3.70 18.94
CA ASN A 920 -22.50 2.87 17.96
C ASN A 920 -21.13 2.44 18.49
N ALA A 921 -20.98 1.15 18.74
CA ALA A 921 -19.72 0.56 19.14
C ALA A 921 -19.60 -0.84 18.60
N GLN A 922 -18.37 -1.24 18.28
CA GLN A 922 -18.03 -2.61 17.96
C GLN A 922 -16.77 -3.02 18.73
N ALA A 923 -16.69 -4.31 19.05
CA ALA A 923 -15.51 -4.89 19.66
C ALA A 923 -15.30 -6.31 19.15
N THR A 924 -14.06 -6.67 18.83
CA THR A 924 -13.68 -8.05 18.55
C THR A 924 -13.30 -8.74 19.86
N LEU A 925 -13.97 -9.85 20.16
CA LEU A 925 -13.74 -10.67 21.34
C LEU A 925 -13.24 -12.05 20.87
N THR A 926 -12.27 -12.63 21.58
CA THR A 926 -11.66 -13.91 21.19
C THR A 926 -11.63 -14.88 22.34
N TRP A 927 -12.01 -16.13 22.07
CA TRP A 927 -11.87 -17.26 23.00
C TRP A 927 -10.96 -18.33 22.40
N ALA A 928 -9.64 -18.22 22.58
CA ALA A 928 -8.70 -19.15 21.94
C ALA A 928 -8.89 -20.60 22.46
N PRO A 929 -8.84 -21.63 21.60
CA PRO A 929 -8.97 -23.02 22.04
C PRO A 929 -7.78 -23.47 22.91
N GLU A 930 -8.05 -24.31 23.92
CA GLU A 930 -7.05 -24.82 24.88
C GLU A 930 -5.88 -25.60 24.25
N THR A 931 -6.07 -26.12 23.02
CA THR A 931 -5.08 -26.96 22.32
C THR A 931 -3.94 -26.19 21.67
N TRP A 932 -4.01 -24.85 21.58
CA TRP A 932 -3.01 -24.02 20.88
C TRP A 932 -1.91 -23.46 21.79
N GLY A 933 -1.77 -24.02 22.99
CA GLY A 933 -0.97 -23.43 24.06
C GLY A 933 -1.60 -22.13 24.57
N PRO A 934 -1.29 -21.70 25.81
CA PRO A 934 -1.82 -20.45 26.30
C PRO A 934 -1.15 -19.26 25.57
N PRO A 935 -1.89 -18.37 24.87
CA PRO A 935 -1.44 -17.02 24.62
C PRO A 935 -1.02 -16.32 25.91
N PRO A 936 -0.28 -15.20 25.83
CA PRO A 936 0.24 -14.48 26.99
C PRO A 936 -0.84 -14.21 28.05
N ASP A 937 -0.45 -14.06 29.31
CA ASP A 937 -1.29 -14.00 30.53
C ASP A 937 -2.49 -13.02 30.52
N ASN A 938 -2.70 -12.24 29.46
CA ASN A 938 -3.73 -11.22 29.29
C ASN A 938 -4.74 -11.51 28.14
N ALA A 939 -4.65 -12.66 27.46
CA ALA A 939 -5.36 -12.89 26.19
C ALA A 939 -6.74 -13.57 26.30
N PHE A 940 -7.15 -14.03 27.48
CA PHE A 940 -8.10 -15.15 27.56
C PHE A 940 -9.51 -14.87 28.06
N VAL A 941 -9.80 -13.68 28.56
CA VAL A 941 -11.17 -13.26 28.81
C VAL A 941 -11.27 -11.83 28.31
N THR A 942 -11.79 -11.65 27.10
CA THR A 942 -12.06 -10.29 26.60
C THR A 942 -13.28 -9.77 27.35
N THR A 943 -13.03 -9.15 28.51
CA THR A 943 -14.00 -8.22 29.10
C THR A 943 -13.86 -6.92 28.34
N TRP A 944 -14.92 -6.51 27.66
CA TRP A 944 -14.98 -5.20 27.03
C TRP A 944 -15.91 -4.32 27.84
N SER A 945 -15.45 -3.11 28.17
CA SER A 945 -16.26 -2.13 28.88
C SER A 945 -16.22 -0.79 28.15
N THR A 946 -17.35 -0.13 28.05
CA THR A 946 -17.47 1.20 27.43
C THR A 946 -18.49 2.04 28.18
N ALA A 947 -18.42 3.36 27.98
CA ALA A 947 -19.44 4.30 28.39
C ALA A 947 -19.96 5.05 27.16
N PHE A 948 -21.27 5.02 26.92
CA PHE A 948 -21.93 5.89 25.95
C PHE A 948 -22.43 7.13 26.68
N ILE A 949 -22.16 8.32 26.15
CA ILE A 949 -22.64 9.55 26.75
C ILE A 949 -23.46 10.26 25.69
N GLY A 950 -24.73 10.51 26.02
CA GLY A 950 -25.62 11.27 25.17
C GLY A 950 -25.18 12.73 25.06
N ASP A 951 -25.57 13.37 23.98
CA ASP A 951 -25.37 14.79 23.81
C ASP A 951 -26.03 15.58 24.94
N HIS A 952 -25.44 16.72 25.23
CA HIS A 952 -25.95 17.62 26.23
C HIS A 952 -27.26 18.25 25.79
N ALA A 953 -28.34 17.98 26.53
CA ALA A 953 -29.50 18.85 26.63
C ALA A 953 -29.18 19.91 27.69
N GLN A 954 -28.34 20.88 27.31
CA GLN A 954 -27.70 21.84 28.20
C GLN A 954 -26.84 21.18 29.30
N ARG A 955 -27.28 21.15 30.57
CA ARG A 955 -26.53 20.56 31.69
C ARG A 955 -26.82 19.07 31.92
N PHE A 956 -27.79 18.51 31.19
CA PHE A 956 -28.16 17.11 31.30
C PHE A 956 -27.56 16.28 30.18
N ASN A 957 -27.09 15.09 30.51
CA ASN A 957 -26.76 14.03 29.57
C ASN A 957 -27.13 12.68 30.16
N VAL A 958 -27.12 11.64 29.33
CA VAL A 958 -27.30 10.26 29.78
C VAL A 958 -26.00 9.50 29.59
N ARG A 959 -25.51 8.85 30.63
CA ARG A 959 -24.34 7.96 30.58
C ARG A 959 -24.78 6.50 30.70
N VAL A 960 -24.35 5.66 29.78
CA VAL A 960 -24.59 4.22 29.76
C VAL A 960 -23.26 3.49 29.90
N ASP A 961 -23.01 2.87 31.05
CA ASP A 961 -21.87 1.97 31.25
C ASP A 961 -22.28 0.54 30.87
N MET A 962 -21.51 -0.09 29.99
CA MET A 962 -21.71 -1.48 29.57
C MET A 962 -20.43 -2.28 29.81
N SER A 963 -20.57 -3.50 30.32
CA SER A 963 -19.50 -4.49 30.38
C SER A 963 -19.97 -5.82 29.79
N VAL A 964 -19.13 -6.41 28.94
CA VAL A 964 -19.41 -7.63 28.18
C VAL A 964 -18.29 -8.63 28.39
N THR A 965 -18.64 -9.87 28.73
CA THR A 965 -17.71 -10.98 28.91
C THR A 965 -18.04 -12.09 27.91
N LEU A 966 -17.07 -12.49 27.08
CA LEU A 966 -17.20 -13.67 26.22
C LEU A 966 -17.04 -14.95 27.04
N ARG A 967 -18.03 -15.84 26.99
CA ARG A 967 -18.03 -17.14 27.68
C ARG A 967 -17.45 -18.24 26.78
N ALA A 968 -17.11 -19.39 27.40
CA ALA A 968 -16.56 -20.56 26.71
C ALA A 968 -17.49 -21.19 25.66
N ASP A 969 -18.80 -21.00 25.79
CA ASP A 969 -19.81 -21.41 24.81
C ASP A 969 -20.03 -20.36 23.70
N LEU A 970 -19.13 -19.36 23.62
CA LEU A 970 -19.14 -18.24 22.69
C LEU A 970 -20.31 -17.26 22.86
N SER A 971 -21.11 -17.42 23.92
CA SER A 971 -22.15 -16.46 24.29
C SER A 971 -21.56 -15.24 24.99
N LEU A 972 -22.25 -14.10 24.90
CA LEU A 972 -21.85 -12.86 25.58
C LEU A 972 -22.66 -12.69 26.86
N GLU A 973 -22.01 -12.64 28.02
CA GLU A 973 -22.62 -12.14 29.25
C GLU A 973 -22.53 -10.61 29.27
N VAL A 974 -23.67 -9.94 29.41
CA VAL A 974 -23.76 -8.48 29.32
C VAL A 974 -24.31 -7.91 30.62
N THR A 975 -23.67 -6.85 31.10
CA THR A 975 -24.16 -5.99 32.17
C THR A 975 -24.26 -4.55 31.68
N VAL A 976 -25.38 -3.88 31.96
CA VAL A 976 -25.63 -2.50 31.52
C VAL A 976 -26.21 -1.68 32.65
N ARG A 977 -25.65 -0.48 32.82
CA ARG A 977 -26.13 0.55 33.74
C ARG A 977 -26.32 1.86 33.00
N SER A 978 -27.48 2.49 33.15
CA SER A 978 -27.78 3.81 32.59
C SER A 978 -27.98 4.84 33.71
N MET A 979 -27.52 6.07 33.49
CA MET A 979 -27.56 7.18 34.44
C MET A 979 -27.96 8.47 33.73
N LEU A 980 -28.99 9.16 34.22
CA LEU A 980 -29.25 10.54 33.85
C LEU A 980 -28.42 11.44 34.77
N CYS A 981 -27.56 12.27 34.20
CA CYS A 981 -26.64 13.11 34.96
C CYS A 981 -26.95 14.60 34.76
N GLU A 982 -26.64 15.41 35.77
CA GLU A 982 -26.79 16.86 35.80
C GLU A 982 -25.43 17.51 36.14
N ASN A 983 -25.06 18.57 35.41
CA ASN A 983 -23.77 19.27 35.57
C ASN A 983 -22.54 18.35 35.43
N TYR A 984 -22.67 17.30 34.62
CA TYR A 984 -21.61 16.34 34.38
C TYR A 984 -20.93 16.65 33.03
N PHE A 985 -19.89 17.49 33.10
CA PHE A 985 -19.16 17.98 31.92
C PHE A 985 -17.84 17.23 31.69
N ASP A 986 -17.23 16.65 32.74
CA ASP A 986 -16.01 15.83 32.61
C ASP A 986 -16.36 14.37 32.26
N THR A 987 -16.58 14.13 30.97
CA THR A 987 -16.94 12.81 30.43
C THR A 987 -15.87 11.74 30.63
N SER A 988 -14.63 12.15 30.96
CA SER A 988 -13.50 11.25 31.14
C SER A 988 -13.51 10.48 32.47
N LYS A 989 -14.35 10.87 33.43
CA LYS A 989 -14.44 10.26 34.77
C LYS A 989 -15.87 9.85 35.07
N PRO A 990 -16.13 8.81 35.89
CA PRO A 990 -17.48 8.51 36.34
C PRO A 990 -18.14 9.73 37.01
N PRO A 991 -19.45 9.96 36.83
CA PRO A 991 -20.15 11.06 37.49
C PRO A 991 -20.08 10.88 39.01
N ALA A 992 -19.86 12.00 39.72
CA ALA A 992 -19.96 12.03 41.16
C ALA A 992 -21.41 11.78 41.61
N GLY A 993 -21.60 11.32 42.85
CA GLY A 993 -22.93 10.92 43.32
C GLY A 993 -23.97 12.04 43.32
N ASP A 994 -23.54 13.29 43.48
CA ASP A 994 -24.35 14.51 43.40
C ASP A 994 -24.68 14.94 41.97
N GLN A 995 -23.98 14.39 40.97
CA GLN A 995 -24.26 14.60 39.56
C GLN A 995 -25.28 13.60 38.99
N ILE A 996 -25.59 12.51 39.71
CA ILE A 996 -26.50 11.47 39.23
C ILE A 996 -27.93 11.76 39.67
N VAL A 997 -28.82 12.02 38.70
CA VAL A 997 -30.24 12.31 38.95
C VAL A 997 -31.04 11.02 39.11
N THR A 998 -30.86 10.08 38.17
CA THR A 998 -31.48 8.75 38.24
C THR A 998 -30.51 7.69 37.72
N THR A 999 -30.64 6.46 38.22
CA THR A 999 -29.84 5.32 37.74
C THR A 999 -30.73 4.10 37.57
N HIS A 1000 -30.49 3.36 36.49
CA HIS A 1000 -31.11 2.08 36.20
C HIS A 1000 -30.01 1.07 35.87
N ALA A 1001 -30.17 -0.17 36.29
CA ALA A 1001 -29.29 -1.28 35.94
C ALA A 1001 -30.14 -2.48 35.55
N LEU A 1002 -29.72 -3.21 34.52
CA LEU A 1002 -30.32 -4.49 34.17
C LEU A 1002 -29.62 -5.61 34.92
N GLU A 1003 -30.38 -6.66 35.26
CA GLU A 1003 -29.78 -7.93 35.65
C GLU A 1003 -28.91 -8.48 34.50
N PRO A 1004 -27.77 -9.13 34.81
CA PRO A 1004 -26.92 -9.71 33.78
C PRO A 1004 -27.71 -10.65 32.86
N PHE A 1005 -27.54 -10.52 31.54
CA PHE A 1005 -28.19 -11.37 30.55
C PHE A 1005 -27.19 -11.92 29.54
N THR A 1006 -27.61 -12.91 28.74
CA THR A 1006 -26.74 -13.60 27.79
C THR A 1006 -27.22 -13.41 26.35
N VAL A 1007 -26.30 -13.14 25.43
CA VAL A 1007 -26.54 -13.09 23.98
C VAL A 1007 -25.86 -14.28 23.31
N ALA A 1008 -26.66 -15.21 22.79
CA ALA A 1008 -26.17 -16.41 22.10
C ALA A 1008 -25.37 -16.06 20.83
N PRO A 1009 -24.45 -16.94 20.37
CA PRO A 1009 -23.78 -16.77 19.08
C PRO A 1009 -24.79 -16.58 17.93
N GLY A 1010 -24.59 -15.53 17.13
CA GLY A 1010 -25.51 -15.12 16.05
C GLY A 1010 -26.78 -14.41 16.51
N GLY A 1011 -27.00 -14.29 17.83
CA GLY A 1011 -28.17 -13.64 18.41
C GLY A 1011 -28.02 -12.13 18.63
N GLY A 1012 -29.10 -11.51 19.08
CA GLY A 1012 -29.10 -10.14 19.57
C GLY A 1012 -30.14 -9.89 20.65
N SER A 1013 -29.95 -8.81 21.40
CA SER A 1013 -30.84 -8.38 22.50
C SER A 1013 -31.03 -6.86 22.45
N ASP A 1014 -32.27 -6.42 22.61
CA ASP A 1014 -32.62 -5.01 22.71
C ASP A 1014 -32.62 -4.55 24.17
N VAL A 1015 -32.04 -3.36 24.40
CA VAL A 1015 -31.91 -2.73 25.71
C VAL A 1015 -32.60 -1.38 25.66
N LYS A 1016 -33.44 -1.11 26.66
CA LYS A 1016 -34.18 0.15 26.79
C LYS A 1016 -34.14 0.69 28.22
N PHE A 1017 -33.91 2.00 28.36
CA PHE A 1017 -34.04 2.73 29.61
C PHE A 1017 -34.87 4.01 29.41
N ASP A 1018 -35.67 4.35 30.41
CA ASP A 1018 -36.44 5.60 30.46
C ASP A 1018 -36.17 6.29 31.80
N HIS A 1019 -35.51 7.44 31.75
CA HIS A 1019 -35.18 8.29 32.88
C HIS A 1019 -36.16 9.45 32.99
N VAL A 1020 -36.57 9.77 34.22
CA VAL A 1020 -37.40 10.93 34.54
C VAL A 1020 -36.84 11.59 35.79
N SER A 1021 -36.43 12.86 35.68
CA SER A 1021 -35.92 13.61 36.83
C SER A 1021 -37.04 14.01 37.79
N GLY A 1022 -36.67 14.35 39.03
CA GLY A 1022 -37.59 14.93 40.02
C GLY A 1022 -37.87 16.43 39.83
N ASN A 1023 -37.28 17.07 38.81
CA ASN A 1023 -37.42 18.51 38.54
C ASN A 1023 -38.83 18.86 38.02
N PHE A 1024 -39.18 20.14 38.04
CA PHE A 1024 -40.41 20.63 37.43
C PHE A 1024 -40.10 21.76 36.41
N PRO A 1025 -40.43 21.57 35.12
CA PRO A 1025 -40.89 20.32 34.49
C PRO A 1025 -39.81 19.21 34.52
N PRO A 1026 -40.20 17.91 34.50
CA PRO A 1026 -39.23 16.82 34.64
C PRO A 1026 -38.47 16.60 33.34
N ASP A 1027 -37.15 16.74 33.43
CA ASP A 1027 -36.19 16.32 32.40
C ASP A 1027 -36.27 14.81 32.17
N ARG A 1028 -36.00 14.37 30.93
CA ARG A 1028 -36.13 12.97 30.51
C ARG A 1028 -34.89 12.50 29.76
N GLY A 1029 -34.60 11.22 29.87
CA GLY A 1029 -33.58 10.55 29.06
C GLY A 1029 -34.13 9.22 28.57
N HIS A 1030 -34.17 8.99 27.28
CA HIS A 1030 -34.57 7.73 26.68
C HIS A 1030 -33.34 7.09 26.03
N VAL A 1031 -33.11 5.81 26.31
CA VAL A 1031 -32.02 5.03 25.73
C VAL A 1031 -32.61 3.79 25.09
N GLU A 1032 -32.22 3.51 23.85
CA GLU A 1032 -32.63 2.31 23.13
C GLU A 1032 -31.49 1.85 22.23
N PHE A 1033 -30.99 0.62 22.43
CA PHE A 1033 -29.96 0.05 21.56
C PHE A 1033 -30.03 -1.48 21.50
N THR A 1034 -29.53 -2.03 20.40
CA THR A 1034 -29.44 -3.46 20.15
C THR A 1034 -27.99 -3.93 20.29
N ILE A 1035 -27.78 -5.01 21.02
CA ILE A 1035 -26.51 -5.71 21.13
C ILE A 1035 -26.57 -6.97 20.26
N ARG A 1036 -25.57 -7.21 19.41
CA ARG A 1036 -25.46 -8.40 18.55
C ARG A 1036 -24.15 -9.13 18.80
N ASN A 1037 -24.21 -10.47 18.84
CA ASN A 1037 -23.06 -11.36 18.94
C ASN A 1037 -22.80 -11.99 17.57
N LEU A 1038 -22.04 -11.32 16.69
CA LEU A 1038 -21.77 -11.78 15.33
C LEU A 1038 -20.47 -12.58 15.26
N THR A 1039 -20.25 -13.35 14.19
CA THR A 1039 -18.93 -13.94 13.91
C THR A 1039 -18.03 -12.85 13.34
N ALA A 1040 -16.84 -12.67 13.91
CA ALA A 1040 -15.89 -11.68 13.41
C ALA A 1040 -15.26 -12.14 12.08
N PRO A 1041 -14.93 -11.21 11.17
CA PRO A 1041 -14.12 -11.53 9.99
C PRO A 1041 -12.73 -12.12 10.36
N ALA A 1042 -12.12 -12.85 9.42
CA ALA A 1042 -10.80 -13.51 9.59
C ALA A 1042 -9.63 -12.53 9.81
#